data_AF-A0A6N6KWA2-F1
#
_entry.id   AF-A0A6N6KWA2-F1
#
_cell.length_a   1.000
_cell.length_b   1.000
_cell.length_c   1.000
_cell.angle_alpha   90.00
_cell.angle_beta   90.00
_cell.angle_gamma   90.00
#
_symmetry.space_group_name_H-M   'P 1'
#
loop_
_entity.id
_entity.type
_entity.pdbx_description
1 polymer ?
#
loop_
_entity_poly.entity_id
_entity_poly.type
_entity_poly.pdbx_seq_one_letter_code
_entity_poly.pdbx_strand_id
1 'polypeptide(L)'
;MAKHGQLDQSYESLPDIPGYRPEPVDGVRVGENPIPGLTLKRVLAGHSDAIYKLAWSPDGRFLASPSKDTTIRIWNVATANCVAVLNAHKKPVTSIAWSPDTEFLVSSEYGGNKILLWDTTSWELLRVFERDDEWKDTGIAWSPDSRFFAAGIDDGYIGVWNRDENFEMIILPIQKSRNPDDHVLDVAWSSHGQLAFSTEFEGIQIWNPLKLELINELSKPEHLPALDIGWSKNQEYFISASIDGNINFRNASSLKLDRVIEGHTAPITSLSESPDKKILVTKGGFAFQAGTYDDIVSFWDLKKGIHLASIHEKQNRIEPYNLGSIAFHPNHSYLATLGEYDKKIRIWEFESDALLNQKTADSISYTTAKIVLVGDSGVGKTGLGWRLAHNEFKEHASTHGQQFWVIPKLGKKRKDGTECEAVLWDLAGQPDYRLVHSLFLEDVDTALILFDPTNRQEPLSGVDFWISQLKRNKNDLCNTILVGARSDRSISTLTEDELIAYCERNAISGGFVATSAFEGEGVNELVERLQAQIPWEAMTTTVTTQTFKRIKEYVLELKEQSKSGNLLVQPEELRGKLQKTDTEWQFNNAEMMTAIGHLANHGYVTVLRGSQGDKFVLLAPDLLTNLASSMVLEARRNPRGLGVLDESRLLMGDYAFLELHELNENESEILLDAAAVLFLEHNLCFRETFNEQTFLVFPSLINEKRPKDEDIDVIEGASYRVMGAVENVYASLVVLLGYTNTFIRTHQWQNQAQYEMGKGEICGFQHIDKQEGEIELVLYFDRHTPEPVQLMFRGMFERFLSRRDLEVVRYQTVACHECGTGLDRNVITLQLARGKDFSFCHQCGEKLALPSPEPLTRLTREEEILLDSEQAIVKRRTAFEAALVRVKGLLRDVEEADQPSCFISYAWGIPEHEGWVLQLAKDLQNAGIDVLLDRWHSIPGSNLDLYIERILSSDYVLPVGTPELLKKYESEETDPVLAAELKLINLRVRQPNEYGPTVLPALLSGNIEKSLSPQLRPLVSVDFRESEYYFTRLFDMIWRIYNLPFDNPLLEELKASMGPRRM
;
A
#
# COMPACT_ATOMS: atom_id res chain seq x y z
N MET A 1 46.31 35.27 -22.29
CA MET A 1 45.79 36.44 -23.03
C MET A 1 45.16 35.96 -24.33
N ALA A 2 44.04 36.57 -24.73
CA ALA A 2 43.14 36.30 -25.88
C ALA A 2 41.88 35.50 -25.47
N LYS A 3 40.84 36.18 -24.95
CA LYS A 3 39.73 36.92 -25.61
C LYS A 3 38.60 36.01 -26.11
N HIS A 4 37.44 36.20 -25.49
CA HIS A 4 36.11 35.76 -25.92
C HIS A 4 35.86 36.04 -27.41
N GLY A 5 35.33 35.03 -28.10
CA GLY A 5 34.52 35.19 -29.31
C GLY A 5 33.09 34.76 -29.00
N GLN A 6 32.15 35.69 -29.13
CA GLN A 6 30.73 35.40 -29.27
C GLN A 6 30.52 34.52 -30.51
N LEU A 7 29.72 33.46 -30.39
CA LEU A 7 29.02 32.87 -31.52
C LEU A 7 27.54 33.24 -31.37
N ASP A 8 27.08 33.97 -32.38
CA ASP A 8 25.76 34.57 -32.53
C ASP A 8 24.73 33.53 -32.99
N GLN A 9 23.46 33.87 -32.79
CA GLN A 9 22.26 33.07 -33.00
C GLN A 9 22.01 32.74 -34.49
N SER A 10 21.74 31.47 -34.80
CA SER A 10 20.70 31.06 -35.76
C SER A 10 20.64 29.52 -35.85
N TYR A 11 19.68 28.89 -35.16
CA TYR A 11 19.24 27.54 -35.53
C TYR A 11 17.82 27.65 -36.07
N GLU A 12 17.71 27.38 -37.36
CA GLU A 12 16.46 27.26 -38.10
C GLU A 12 15.60 26.16 -37.46
N SER A 13 14.32 26.48 -37.30
CA SER A 13 13.26 25.58 -36.88
C SER A 13 13.22 24.30 -37.71
N LEU A 14 13.40 23.15 -37.05
CA LEU A 14 13.08 21.83 -37.59
C LEU A 14 11.58 21.74 -37.93
N PRO A 15 11.18 20.97 -38.95
CA PRO A 15 9.78 20.87 -39.35
C PRO A 15 8.92 20.24 -38.27
N ASP A 16 7.82 20.91 -37.91
CA ASP A 16 6.76 20.42 -37.02
C ASP A 16 6.18 19.10 -37.56
N ILE A 17 6.27 18.03 -36.76
CA ILE A 17 5.35 16.89 -36.88
C ILE A 17 3.99 17.39 -36.36
N PRO A 18 2.92 17.42 -37.17
CA PRO A 18 1.66 18.00 -36.74
C PRO A 18 1.01 17.17 -35.63
N GLY A 19 0.84 17.75 -34.44
CA GLY A 19 -0.10 17.26 -33.43
C GLY A 19 0.48 16.54 -32.20
N TYR A 20 1.79 16.58 -31.94
CA TYR A 20 2.37 15.89 -30.77
C TYR A 20 3.33 16.79 -29.97
N ARG A 21 3.04 17.02 -28.68
CA ARG A 21 3.95 17.65 -27.71
C ARG A 21 4.15 16.67 -26.55
N PRO A 22 5.34 16.07 -26.38
CA PRO A 22 5.57 15.16 -25.25
C PRO A 22 5.79 15.93 -23.94
N GLU A 23 5.53 15.31 -22.77
CA GLU A 23 5.54 15.97 -21.45
C GLU A 23 6.91 15.93 -20.73
N PRO A 24 7.44 17.05 -20.20
CA PRO A 24 8.70 17.09 -19.44
C PRO A 24 8.57 16.44 -18.05
N VAL A 25 9.42 15.44 -17.74
CA VAL A 25 9.30 14.61 -16.51
C VAL A 25 10.26 15.06 -15.38
N ASP A 26 11.15 16.01 -15.63
CA ASP A 26 12.19 16.42 -14.65
C ASP A 26 11.67 17.16 -13.41
N GLY A 27 10.35 17.30 -13.26
CA GLY A 27 9.68 17.79 -12.06
C GLY A 27 8.72 16.80 -11.41
N VAL A 28 8.56 15.59 -11.95
CA VAL A 28 7.55 14.63 -11.50
C VAL A 28 7.90 14.09 -10.12
N ARG A 29 7.00 14.28 -9.15
CA ARG A 29 7.17 13.83 -7.76
C ARG A 29 6.67 12.40 -7.58
N VAL A 30 7.17 11.73 -6.55
CA VAL A 30 6.66 10.42 -6.15
C VAL A 30 5.16 10.53 -5.84
N GLY A 31 4.35 9.68 -6.46
CA GLY A 31 2.89 9.67 -6.39
C GLY A 31 2.22 10.27 -7.63
N GLU A 32 2.95 10.99 -8.47
CA GLU A 32 2.42 11.63 -9.67
C GLU A 32 2.33 10.67 -10.85
N ASN A 33 1.39 10.93 -11.75
CA ASN A 33 1.01 10.05 -12.84
C ASN A 33 1.06 10.84 -14.17
N PRO A 34 2.26 11.07 -14.76
CA PRO A 34 2.43 11.92 -15.94
C PRO A 34 1.67 11.43 -17.17
N ILE A 35 1.41 10.12 -17.27
CA ILE A 35 0.53 9.55 -18.29
C ILE A 35 -0.42 8.55 -17.63
N PRO A 36 -1.72 8.53 -17.96
CA PRO A 36 -2.67 7.60 -17.32
C PRO A 36 -2.19 6.16 -17.36
N GLY A 37 -2.08 5.56 -16.18
CA GLY A 37 -1.52 4.22 -16.00
C GLY A 37 0.00 4.18 -15.84
N LEU A 38 0.68 5.28 -15.49
CA LEU A 38 2.10 5.30 -15.15
C LEU A 38 2.39 6.23 -13.95
N THR A 39 2.43 5.68 -12.73
CA THR A 39 2.65 6.44 -11.50
C THR A 39 4.09 6.34 -11.01
N LEU A 40 4.78 7.47 -10.77
CA LEU A 40 6.12 7.45 -10.18
C LEU A 40 6.03 6.97 -8.72
N LYS A 41 6.56 5.79 -8.39
CA LYS A 41 6.57 5.28 -7.02
C LYS A 41 7.78 5.66 -6.23
N ARG A 42 8.97 5.66 -6.83
CA ARG A 42 10.21 5.92 -6.09
C ARG A 42 11.22 6.62 -6.97
N VAL A 43 12.11 7.37 -6.33
CA VAL A 43 13.32 7.90 -6.95
C VAL A 43 14.50 7.40 -6.13
N LEU A 44 15.35 6.59 -6.75
CA LEU A 44 16.56 6.06 -6.15
C LEU A 44 17.71 7.01 -6.51
N ALA A 45 18.27 7.65 -5.49
CA ALA A 45 19.37 8.60 -5.62
C ALA A 45 20.57 8.12 -4.82
N GLY A 46 21.76 8.18 -5.42
CA GLY A 46 23.00 7.79 -4.74
C GLY A 46 24.23 7.72 -5.64
N HIS A 47 24.06 7.54 -6.95
CA HIS A 47 25.17 7.61 -7.89
C HIS A 47 25.68 9.06 -8.04
N SER A 48 27.00 9.21 -8.14
CA SER A 48 27.63 10.53 -8.34
C SER A 48 27.75 10.91 -9.82
N ASP A 49 27.62 9.94 -10.71
CA ASP A 49 27.72 10.10 -12.16
C ASP A 49 26.68 9.26 -12.90
N ALA A 50 26.64 9.33 -14.23
CA ALA A 50 25.65 8.68 -15.08
C ALA A 50 25.52 7.18 -14.82
N ILE A 51 24.29 6.67 -14.86
CA ILE A 51 23.91 5.28 -14.74
C ILE A 51 23.73 4.71 -16.16
N TYR A 52 24.21 3.49 -16.38
CA TYR A 52 24.10 2.78 -17.65
C TYR A 52 22.96 1.73 -17.61
N LYS A 53 23.17 0.50 -18.13
CA LYS A 53 22.10 -0.51 -18.24
C LYS A 53 21.61 -0.99 -16.86
N LEU A 54 20.35 -0.70 -16.53
CA LEU A 54 19.65 -1.20 -15.35
C LEU A 54 19.28 -2.68 -15.50
N ALA A 55 19.38 -3.48 -14.44
CA ALA A 55 18.93 -4.87 -14.46
C ALA A 55 18.24 -5.29 -13.16
N TRP A 56 17.00 -5.77 -13.29
CA TRP A 56 16.27 -6.40 -12.20
C TRP A 56 16.78 -7.80 -11.93
N SER A 57 16.83 -8.19 -10.65
CA SER A 57 16.99 -9.59 -10.28
C SER A 57 15.77 -10.39 -10.77
N PRO A 58 15.94 -11.64 -11.22
CA PRO A 58 14.84 -12.47 -11.71
C PRO A 58 13.71 -12.70 -10.69
N ASP A 59 14.04 -12.70 -9.40
CA ASP A 59 13.07 -12.77 -8.30
C ASP A 59 12.37 -11.42 -8.00
N GLY A 60 12.77 -10.34 -8.69
CA GLY A 60 12.20 -9.00 -8.54
C GLY A 60 12.61 -8.24 -7.27
N ARG A 61 13.39 -8.85 -6.37
CA ARG A 61 13.72 -8.25 -5.07
C ARG A 61 14.69 -7.07 -5.18
N PHE A 62 15.59 -7.11 -6.15
CA PHE A 62 16.68 -6.16 -6.29
C PHE A 62 16.74 -5.55 -7.68
N LEU A 63 17.16 -4.28 -7.73
CA LEU A 63 17.56 -3.60 -8.96
C LEU A 63 19.05 -3.30 -8.88
N ALA A 64 19.82 -3.74 -9.87
CA ALA A 64 21.23 -3.40 -9.99
C ALA A 64 21.40 -2.21 -10.95
N SER A 65 22.21 -1.23 -10.54
CA SER A 65 22.52 -0.04 -11.35
C SER A 65 24.04 0.15 -11.47
N PRO A 66 24.61 -0.13 -12.65
CA PRO A 66 26.01 0.12 -12.94
C PRO A 66 26.18 1.59 -13.33
N SER A 67 27.29 2.22 -12.92
CA SER A 67 27.50 3.64 -13.13
C SER A 67 28.92 3.98 -13.58
N LYS A 68 29.01 5.14 -14.22
CA LYS A 68 30.26 5.83 -14.54
C LYS A 68 31.07 6.20 -13.32
N ASP A 69 30.46 6.28 -12.15
CA ASP A 69 31.17 6.45 -10.88
C ASP A 69 31.99 5.22 -10.44
N THR A 70 32.11 4.21 -11.31
CA THR A 70 32.85 2.94 -11.14
C THR A 70 32.20 1.97 -10.15
N THR A 71 31.01 2.31 -9.63
CA THR A 71 30.27 1.47 -8.69
C THR A 71 29.05 0.83 -9.33
N ILE A 72 28.64 -0.30 -8.76
CA ILE A 72 27.34 -0.90 -8.96
C ILE A 72 26.57 -0.73 -7.66
N ARG A 73 25.38 -0.16 -7.71
CA ARG A 73 24.49 -0.12 -6.55
C ARG A 73 23.41 -1.17 -6.70
N ILE A 74 23.17 -1.89 -5.60
CA ILE A 74 22.06 -2.83 -5.48
C ILE A 74 20.99 -2.17 -4.63
N TRP A 75 19.79 -2.05 -5.19
CA TRP A 75 18.65 -1.41 -4.56
C TRP A 75 17.62 -2.46 -4.21
N ASN A 76 17.21 -2.50 -2.94
CA ASN A 76 15.99 -3.21 -2.58
C ASN A 76 14.82 -2.28 -2.87
N VAL A 77 13.99 -2.65 -3.85
CA VAL A 77 12.94 -1.77 -4.35
C VAL A 77 11.76 -1.65 -3.38
N ALA A 78 11.46 -2.70 -2.62
CA ALA A 78 10.40 -2.65 -1.60
C ALA A 78 10.68 -1.57 -0.54
N THR A 79 11.95 -1.43 -0.14
CA THR A 79 12.40 -0.46 0.87
C THR A 79 12.94 0.84 0.28
N ALA A 80 13.19 0.89 -1.05
CA ALA A 80 13.91 1.94 -1.76
C ALA A 80 15.33 2.24 -1.22
N ASN A 81 15.93 1.29 -0.49
CA ASN A 81 17.26 1.45 0.09
C ASN A 81 18.33 0.79 -0.77
N CYS A 82 19.50 1.42 -0.85
CA CYS A 82 20.70 0.80 -1.39
C CYS A 82 21.23 -0.21 -0.36
N VAL A 83 21.19 -1.50 -0.69
CA VAL A 83 21.60 -2.60 0.21
C VAL A 83 23.06 -2.98 0.04
N ALA A 84 23.65 -2.71 -1.13
CA ALA A 84 25.07 -2.94 -1.39
C ALA A 84 25.61 -1.94 -2.41
N VAL A 85 26.88 -1.58 -2.24
CA VAL A 85 27.65 -0.80 -3.21
C VAL A 85 28.89 -1.63 -3.58
N LEU A 86 28.90 -2.16 -4.79
CA LEU A 86 29.99 -2.98 -5.32
C LEU A 86 30.98 -2.07 -6.03
N ASN A 87 32.22 -2.04 -5.55
CA ASN A 87 33.22 -1.03 -5.91
C ASN A 87 34.59 -1.65 -6.26
N ALA A 88 34.58 -2.78 -6.97
CA ALA A 88 35.81 -3.44 -7.42
C ALA A 88 36.28 -3.03 -8.83
N HIS A 89 35.39 -2.47 -9.65
CA HIS A 89 35.74 -1.94 -10.96
C HIS A 89 36.57 -0.66 -10.83
N LYS A 90 37.50 -0.45 -11.77
CA LYS A 90 38.37 0.75 -11.81
C LYS A 90 38.03 1.70 -12.95
N LYS A 91 37.19 1.24 -13.88
CA LYS A 91 36.65 2.02 -15.00
C LYS A 91 35.11 2.06 -14.90
N PRO A 92 34.44 2.95 -15.65
CA PRO A 92 32.97 3.01 -15.70
C PRO A 92 32.35 1.64 -15.93
N VAL A 93 31.30 1.29 -15.19
CA VAL A 93 30.60 0.00 -15.36
C VAL A 93 29.44 0.23 -16.33
N THR A 94 29.41 -0.43 -17.48
CA THR A 94 28.40 -0.14 -18.53
C THR A 94 27.30 -1.18 -18.65
N SER A 95 27.60 -2.45 -18.37
CA SER A 95 26.63 -3.53 -18.47
C SER A 95 26.62 -4.42 -17.24
N ILE A 96 25.46 -5.01 -16.98
CA ILE A 96 25.19 -5.86 -15.83
C ILE A 96 24.10 -6.88 -16.16
N ALA A 97 24.24 -8.10 -15.69
CA ALA A 97 23.26 -9.16 -15.91
C ALA A 97 23.18 -10.14 -14.74
N TRP A 98 21.97 -10.46 -14.31
CA TRP A 98 21.70 -11.47 -13.29
C TRP A 98 21.61 -12.86 -13.89
N SER A 99 22.11 -13.87 -13.19
CA SER A 99 21.78 -15.26 -13.52
C SER A 99 20.30 -15.52 -13.23
N PRO A 100 19.56 -16.24 -14.10
CA PRO A 100 18.14 -16.52 -13.90
C PRO A 100 17.78 -17.23 -12.58
N ASP A 101 18.70 -18.04 -12.04
CA ASP A 101 18.57 -18.68 -10.72
C ASP A 101 18.87 -17.74 -9.53
N THR A 102 19.17 -16.48 -9.80
CA THR A 102 19.46 -15.41 -8.83
C THR A 102 20.72 -15.59 -7.99
N GLU A 103 21.55 -16.60 -8.24
CA GLU A 103 22.77 -16.87 -7.44
C GLU A 103 23.93 -15.92 -7.78
N PHE A 104 23.99 -15.43 -9.03
CA PHE A 104 25.13 -14.67 -9.53
C PHE A 104 24.72 -13.38 -10.23
N LEU A 105 25.64 -12.43 -10.21
CA LEU A 105 25.56 -11.18 -10.94
C LEU A 105 26.87 -10.98 -11.72
N VAL A 106 26.79 -10.61 -12.99
CA VAL A 106 27.95 -10.36 -13.86
C VAL A 106 27.94 -8.91 -14.28
N SER A 107 29.12 -8.29 -14.34
CA SER A 107 29.28 -6.87 -14.73
C SER A 107 30.53 -6.66 -15.57
N SER A 108 30.47 -5.72 -16.52
CA SER A 108 31.59 -5.33 -17.40
C SER A 108 31.93 -3.84 -17.25
N GLU A 109 33.19 -3.52 -17.51
CA GLU A 109 33.72 -2.15 -17.51
C GLU A 109 33.97 -1.62 -18.93
N TYR A 110 33.76 -0.32 -19.11
CA TYR A 110 34.01 0.40 -20.36
C TYR A 110 35.50 0.59 -20.61
N GLY A 111 35.97 0.17 -21.78
CA GLY A 111 37.37 0.36 -22.20
C GLY A 111 38.36 -0.41 -21.32
N GLY A 112 37.89 -1.29 -20.44
CA GLY A 112 38.72 -2.08 -19.52
C GLY A 112 38.78 -3.55 -19.93
N ASN A 113 39.36 -4.40 -19.10
CA ASN A 113 39.65 -5.79 -19.46
C ASN A 113 39.09 -6.79 -18.42
N LYS A 114 38.18 -6.35 -17.55
CA LYS A 114 37.69 -7.13 -16.38
C LYS A 114 36.18 -7.31 -16.31
N ILE A 115 35.71 -8.56 -16.35
CA ILE A 115 34.31 -8.94 -16.11
C ILE A 115 34.33 -9.49 -14.71
N LEU A 116 33.44 -9.00 -13.87
CA LEU A 116 33.37 -9.38 -12.47
C LEU A 116 32.12 -10.22 -12.23
N LEU A 117 32.31 -11.36 -11.57
CA LEU A 117 31.26 -12.24 -11.07
C LEU A 117 31.09 -12.04 -9.57
N TRP A 118 29.86 -11.77 -9.16
CA TRP A 118 29.49 -11.47 -7.78
C TRP A 118 28.53 -12.52 -7.25
N ASP A 119 28.65 -12.81 -5.95
CA ASP A 119 27.66 -13.57 -5.19
C ASP A 119 26.50 -12.63 -4.80
N THR A 120 25.27 -13.03 -5.04
CA THR A 120 24.09 -12.19 -4.75
C THR A 120 23.59 -12.30 -3.30
N THR A 121 24.09 -13.28 -2.54
CA THR A 121 23.72 -13.48 -1.13
C THR A 121 24.61 -12.64 -0.22
N SER A 122 25.92 -12.66 -0.46
CA SER A 122 26.93 -11.92 0.32
C SER A 122 27.34 -10.58 -0.31
N TRP A 123 27.07 -10.38 -1.60
CA TRP A 123 27.59 -9.25 -2.40
C TRP A 123 29.11 -9.23 -2.54
N GLU A 124 29.77 -10.37 -2.28
CA GLU A 124 31.22 -10.48 -2.43
C GLU A 124 31.62 -10.81 -3.87
N LEU A 125 32.81 -10.33 -4.24
CA LEU A 125 33.42 -10.64 -5.53
C LEU A 125 33.93 -12.09 -5.52
N LEU A 126 33.36 -12.94 -6.39
CA LEU A 126 33.74 -14.34 -6.51
C LEU A 126 34.87 -14.56 -7.51
N ARG A 127 34.81 -13.87 -8.66
CA ARG A 127 35.78 -14.06 -9.74
C ARG A 127 35.97 -12.81 -10.58
N VAL A 128 37.21 -12.63 -11.02
CA VAL A 128 37.62 -11.66 -12.04
C VAL A 128 37.99 -12.43 -13.30
N PHE A 129 37.35 -12.13 -14.42
CA PHE A 129 37.78 -12.59 -15.73
C PHE A 129 38.59 -11.47 -16.36
N GLU A 130 39.91 -11.65 -16.50
CA GLU A 130 40.85 -10.65 -17.02
C GLU A 130 41.47 -11.11 -18.33
N ARG A 131 41.64 -10.19 -19.29
CA ARG A 131 42.32 -10.45 -20.59
C ARG A 131 43.38 -9.39 -20.90
N ASP A 132 44.28 -9.70 -21.83
CA ASP A 132 45.39 -8.82 -22.20
C ASP A 132 44.95 -7.60 -23.03
N ASP A 133 43.80 -7.69 -23.70
CA ASP A 133 43.26 -6.66 -24.60
C ASP A 133 42.10 -5.88 -23.98
N GLU A 134 41.90 -4.63 -24.39
CA GLU A 134 40.82 -3.76 -23.89
C GLU A 134 39.47 -4.11 -24.53
N TRP A 135 38.45 -4.30 -23.69
CA TRP A 135 37.06 -4.43 -24.14
C TRP A 135 36.46 -3.09 -24.47
N LYS A 136 35.77 -3.05 -25.61
CA LYS A 136 34.89 -1.95 -25.99
C LYS A 136 33.48 -2.25 -25.47
N ASP A 137 32.72 -1.18 -25.28
CA ASP A 137 31.39 -1.23 -24.66
C ASP A 137 30.50 -2.32 -25.25
N THR A 138 30.00 -3.23 -24.42
CA THR A 138 29.23 -4.39 -24.88
C THR A 138 28.20 -4.84 -23.85
N GLY A 139 27.07 -5.32 -24.35
CA GLY A 139 26.05 -5.99 -23.55
C GLY A 139 26.56 -7.30 -22.93
N ILE A 140 26.04 -7.63 -21.74
CA ILE A 140 26.18 -8.95 -21.12
C ILE A 140 24.80 -9.57 -20.99
N ALA A 141 24.67 -10.87 -21.26
CA ALA A 141 23.43 -11.60 -21.00
C ALA A 141 23.69 -13.04 -20.53
N TRP A 142 22.88 -13.49 -19.59
CA TRP A 142 22.84 -14.89 -19.14
C TRP A 142 21.92 -15.75 -20.01
N SER A 143 22.29 -17.01 -20.19
CA SER A 143 21.41 -18.01 -20.79
C SER A 143 20.23 -18.32 -19.85
N PRO A 144 19.04 -18.63 -20.36
CA PRO A 144 17.84 -18.85 -19.54
C PRO A 144 17.95 -20.00 -18.54
N ASP A 145 18.85 -20.95 -18.77
CA ASP A 145 19.12 -22.09 -17.90
C ASP A 145 20.21 -21.79 -16.83
N SER A 146 20.72 -20.56 -16.75
CA SER A 146 21.80 -20.14 -15.83
C SER A 146 23.12 -20.89 -16.00
N ARG A 147 23.31 -21.58 -17.13
CA ARG A 147 24.52 -22.37 -17.42
C ARG A 147 25.60 -21.55 -18.12
N PHE A 148 25.22 -20.53 -18.88
CA PHE A 148 26.15 -19.71 -19.65
C PHE A 148 25.89 -18.23 -19.43
N PHE A 149 26.93 -17.42 -19.57
CA PHE A 149 26.75 -16.00 -19.87
C PHE A 149 27.60 -15.62 -21.09
N ALA A 150 27.16 -14.61 -21.83
CA ALA A 150 27.84 -14.11 -23.01
C ALA A 150 28.13 -12.62 -22.90
N ALA A 151 29.26 -12.20 -23.48
CA ALA A 151 29.67 -10.80 -23.58
C ALA A 151 30.57 -10.63 -24.82
N GLY A 152 30.59 -9.43 -25.40
CA GLY A 152 31.63 -9.06 -26.36
C GLY A 152 33.01 -9.08 -25.70
N ILE A 153 34.03 -9.54 -26.42
CA ILE A 153 35.37 -9.69 -25.83
C ILE A 153 36.51 -9.03 -26.60
N ASP A 154 36.39 -8.75 -27.90
CA ASP A 154 37.40 -8.08 -28.74
C ASP A 154 36.75 -7.64 -30.09
N ASP A 155 37.52 -6.95 -30.94
CA ASP A 155 37.20 -6.60 -32.33
C ASP A 155 36.79 -7.83 -33.18
N GLY A 156 35.53 -8.24 -33.08
CA GLY A 156 34.96 -9.33 -33.86
C GLY A 156 34.71 -10.66 -33.13
N TYR A 157 34.67 -10.70 -31.79
CA TYR A 157 34.41 -11.96 -31.05
C TYR A 157 33.42 -11.82 -29.88
N ILE A 158 32.68 -12.90 -29.64
CA ILE A 158 31.81 -13.09 -28.47
C ILE A 158 32.40 -14.18 -27.57
N GLY A 159 32.59 -13.87 -26.31
CA GLY A 159 32.91 -14.85 -25.27
C GLY A 159 31.62 -15.43 -24.69
N VAL A 160 31.59 -16.75 -24.50
CA VAL A 160 30.52 -17.47 -23.82
C VAL A 160 31.15 -18.30 -22.71
N TRP A 161 30.86 -18.00 -21.45
CA TRP A 161 31.44 -18.69 -20.30
C TRP A 161 30.49 -19.75 -19.77
N ASN A 162 30.98 -20.97 -19.61
CA ASN A 162 30.22 -22.13 -19.14
C ASN A 162 30.38 -22.34 -17.64
N ARG A 163 29.34 -22.04 -16.86
CA ARG A 163 29.33 -22.20 -15.40
C ARG A 163 29.65 -23.62 -14.95
N ASP A 164 29.11 -24.64 -15.62
CA ASP A 164 29.31 -26.04 -15.24
C ASP A 164 30.75 -26.50 -15.40
N GLU A 165 31.47 -25.87 -16.32
CA GLU A 165 32.89 -26.07 -16.58
C GLU A 165 33.72 -24.99 -15.88
N ASN A 166 33.31 -24.60 -14.67
CA ASN A 166 34.02 -23.63 -13.85
C ASN A 166 34.26 -22.29 -14.58
N PHE A 167 33.30 -21.85 -15.38
CA PHE A 167 33.36 -20.67 -16.24
C PHE A 167 34.48 -20.73 -17.30
N GLU A 168 34.76 -21.90 -17.87
CA GLU A 168 35.57 -22.00 -19.09
C GLU A 168 34.90 -21.26 -20.26
N MET A 169 35.70 -20.52 -21.03
CA MET A 169 35.22 -19.65 -22.09
C MET A 169 35.26 -20.36 -23.45
N ILE A 170 34.15 -20.26 -24.17
CA ILE A 170 34.00 -20.60 -25.58
C ILE A 170 34.01 -19.29 -26.37
N ILE A 171 34.85 -19.20 -27.40
CA ILE A 171 34.93 -18.04 -28.28
C ILE A 171 34.13 -18.31 -29.56
N LEU A 172 33.17 -17.44 -29.85
CA LEU A 172 32.43 -17.44 -31.11
C LEU A 172 32.97 -16.34 -32.03
N PRO A 173 33.38 -16.67 -33.27
CA PRO A 173 33.81 -15.68 -34.23
C PRO A 173 32.59 -14.96 -34.84
N ILE A 174 32.64 -13.64 -34.98
CA ILE A 174 31.69 -12.90 -35.82
C ILE A 174 31.99 -13.30 -37.27
N GLN A 175 31.06 -13.96 -37.97
CA GLN A 175 31.35 -14.54 -39.28
C GLN A 175 31.66 -13.43 -40.31
N LYS A 176 32.91 -13.42 -40.82
CA LYS A 176 33.43 -12.60 -41.94
C LYS A 176 33.20 -11.08 -41.81
N SER A 177 33.67 -10.46 -40.74
CA SER A 177 33.85 -9.00 -40.79
C SER A 177 34.76 -8.63 -41.97
N ARG A 178 34.26 -7.81 -42.89
CA ARG A 178 35.13 -7.09 -43.85
C ARG A 178 35.83 -5.92 -43.17
N ASN A 179 35.41 -5.60 -41.94
CA ASN A 179 35.93 -4.52 -41.13
C ASN A 179 36.50 -5.04 -39.80
N PRO A 180 37.83 -4.98 -39.61
CA PRO A 180 38.47 -5.38 -38.35
C PRO A 180 38.12 -4.45 -37.18
N ASP A 181 37.39 -3.36 -37.39
CA ASP A 181 36.94 -2.45 -36.31
C ASP A 181 35.47 -2.70 -35.88
N ASP A 182 34.82 -3.80 -36.31
CA ASP A 182 33.42 -4.10 -35.97
C ASP A 182 33.28 -4.67 -34.55
N HIS A 183 32.54 -3.94 -33.70
CA HIS A 183 32.35 -4.26 -32.29
C HIS A 183 30.90 -4.62 -31.96
N VAL A 184 30.73 -5.37 -30.88
CA VAL A 184 29.43 -5.90 -30.43
C VAL A 184 28.73 -4.86 -29.56
N LEU A 185 27.59 -4.36 -30.04
CA LEU A 185 26.78 -3.37 -29.34
C LEU A 185 25.94 -4.01 -28.22
N ASP A 186 25.31 -5.15 -28.50
CA ASP A 186 24.47 -5.83 -27.53
C ASP A 186 24.33 -7.33 -27.78
N VAL A 187 23.94 -8.08 -26.74
CA VAL A 187 23.79 -9.53 -26.76
C VAL A 187 22.50 -9.96 -26.05
N ALA A 188 21.83 -10.98 -26.58
CA ALA A 188 20.63 -11.54 -25.99
C ALA A 188 20.54 -13.04 -26.18
N TRP A 189 19.80 -13.73 -25.30
CA TRP A 189 19.53 -15.17 -25.43
C TRP A 189 18.05 -15.44 -25.72
N SER A 190 17.79 -16.43 -26.57
CA SER A 190 16.45 -16.99 -26.76
C SER A 190 16.14 -18.04 -25.69
N SER A 191 14.86 -18.33 -25.46
CA SER A 191 14.41 -19.39 -24.54
C SER A 191 14.89 -20.79 -24.93
N HIS A 192 15.34 -20.98 -26.17
CA HIS A 192 15.86 -22.23 -26.69
C HIS A 192 17.40 -22.30 -26.67
N GLY A 193 18.07 -21.35 -26.02
CA GLY A 193 19.53 -21.33 -25.89
C GLY A 193 20.26 -20.86 -27.16
N GLN A 194 19.58 -20.11 -28.04
CA GLN A 194 20.24 -19.43 -29.15
C GLN A 194 20.75 -18.07 -28.68
N LEU A 195 21.93 -17.67 -29.14
CA LEU A 195 22.57 -16.40 -28.78
C LEU A 195 22.49 -15.45 -29.97
N ALA A 196 21.90 -14.28 -29.80
CA ALA A 196 21.96 -13.19 -30.78
C ALA A 196 22.89 -12.10 -30.29
N PHE A 197 23.55 -11.45 -31.24
CA PHE A 197 24.33 -10.27 -30.98
C PHE A 197 24.24 -9.30 -32.16
N SER A 198 24.32 -8.01 -31.85
CA SER A 198 24.28 -6.91 -32.81
C SER A 198 25.66 -6.28 -32.92
N THR A 199 26.08 -5.91 -34.13
CA THR A 199 27.36 -5.25 -34.40
C THR A 199 27.18 -3.90 -35.10
N GLU A 200 28.19 -3.04 -35.04
CA GLU A 200 28.18 -1.69 -35.57
C GLU A 200 28.15 -1.64 -37.11
N PHE A 201 28.69 -2.64 -37.82
CA PHE A 201 28.79 -2.61 -39.28
C PHE A 201 28.12 -3.79 -40.01
N GLU A 202 28.11 -4.98 -39.43
CA GLU A 202 27.66 -6.21 -40.10
C GLU A 202 26.22 -6.63 -39.72
N GLY A 203 25.56 -5.91 -38.80
CA GLY A 203 24.15 -6.12 -38.43
C GLY A 203 23.95 -7.13 -37.29
N ILE A 204 22.88 -7.93 -37.34
CA ILE A 204 22.53 -8.88 -36.26
C ILE A 204 22.83 -10.32 -36.68
N GLN A 205 23.56 -11.07 -35.85
CA GLN A 205 23.84 -12.49 -36.06
C GLN A 205 23.18 -13.34 -34.96
N ILE A 206 22.75 -14.56 -35.31
CA ILE A 206 22.15 -15.51 -34.39
C ILE A 206 22.88 -16.84 -34.48
N TRP A 207 23.35 -17.32 -33.33
CA TRP A 207 24.24 -18.47 -33.19
C TRP A 207 23.66 -19.54 -32.28
N ASN A 208 24.06 -20.78 -32.55
CA ASN A 208 23.97 -21.88 -31.60
C ASN A 208 25.34 -22.01 -30.92
N PRO A 209 25.48 -21.54 -29.67
CA PRO A 209 26.77 -21.55 -28.98
C PRO A 209 27.27 -22.96 -28.67
N LEU A 210 26.37 -23.93 -28.45
CA LEU A 210 26.73 -25.33 -28.16
C LEU A 210 27.26 -26.07 -29.39
N LYS A 211 26.75 -25.72 -30.58
CA LYS A 211 27.19 -26.31 -31.84
C LYS A 211 28.28 -25.51 -32.55
N LEU A 212 28.58 -24.29 -32.07
CA LEU A 212 29.44 -23.32 -32.75
C LEU A 212 28.96 -23.02 -34.18
N GLU A 213 27.65 -22.98 -34.38
CA GLU A 213 27.02 -22.83 -35.70
C GLU A 213 26.26 -21.50 -35.81
N LEU A 214 26.50 -20.77 -36.90
CA LEU A 214 25.67 -19.63 -37.28
C LEU A 214 24.31 -20.15 -37.77
N ILE A 215 23.23 -19.71 -37.11
CA ILE A 215 21.85 -20.06 -37.46
C ILE A 215 21.32 -19.10 -38.52
N ASN A 216 21.54 -17.80 -38.34
CA ASN A 216 21.08 -16.78 -39.27
C ASN A 216 21.88 -15.48 -39.16
N GLU A 217 21.86 -14.69 -40.23
CA GLU A 217 22.58 -13.42 -40.35
C GLU A 217 21.67 -12.39 -41.03
N LEU A 218 21.53 -11.22 -40.39
CA LEU A 218 20.70 -10.11 -40.84
C LEU A 218 21.59 -8.95 -41.30
N SER A 219 22.38 -9.17 -42.36
CA SER A 219 23.49 -8.29 -42.79
C SER A 219 23.28 -7.51 -44.10
N LYS A 220 22.03 -7.38 -44.58
CA LYS A 220 21.76 -6.61 -45.81
C LYS A 220 21.91 -5.09 -45.57
N PRO A 221 22.25 -4.27 -46.60
CA PRO A 221 22.39 -2.81 -46.48
C PRO A 221 21.12 -2.05 -46.07
N GLU A 222 19.98 -2.74 -46.02
CA GLU A 222 18.68 -2.28 -45.50
C GLU A 222 18.50 -2.54 -43.98
N HIS A 223 19.50 -3.11 -43.31
CA HIS A 223 19.50 -3.41 -41.88
C HIS A 223 20.59 -2.61 -41.20
N LEU A 224 20.17 -1.53 -40.55
CA LEU A 224 21.06 -0.68 -39.77
C LEU A 224 21.38 -1.34 -38.41
N PRO A 225 22.51 -0.96 -37.78
CA PRO A 225 22.92 -1.46 -36.48
C PRO A 225 21.83 -1.26 -35.42
N ALA A 226 21.73 -2.22 -34.50
CA ALA A 226 20.83 -2.13 -33.37
C ALA A 226 21.59 -1.93 -32.06
N LEU A 227 21.21 -0.93 -31.28
CA LEU A 227 21.82 -0.62 -29.98
C LEU A 227 21.26 -1.49 -28.84
N ASP A 228 20.06 -2.04 -29.02
CA ASP A 228 19.43 -2.97 -28.09
C ASP A 228 18.64 -4.03 -28.88
N ILE A 229 18.70 -5.28 -28.43
CA ILE A 229 18.07 -6.45 -29.07
C ILE A 229 17.45 -7.38 -28.03
N GLY A 230 16.35 -8.03 -28.38
CA GLY A 230 15.72 -9.00 -27.49
C GLY A 230 14.71 -9.91 -28.14
N TRP A 231 14.48 -11.07 -27.53
CA TRP A 231 13.31 -11.89 -27.83
C TRP A 231 12.15 -11.49 -26.95
N SER A 232 10.97 -11.41 -27.56
CA SER A 232 9.72 -11.20 -26.86
C SER A 232 9.49 -12.31 -25.83
N LYS A 233 8.91 -11.99 -24.67
CA LYS A 233 8.59 -12.95 -23.59
C LYS A 233 7.55 -13.99 -24.00
N ASN A 234 6.81 -13.77 -25.09
CA ASN A 234 5.94 -14.77 -25.71
C ASN A 234 6.64 -15.61 -26.80
N GLN A 235 7.90 -15.30 -27.12
CA GLN A 235 8.71 -15.93 -28.16
C GLN A 235 8.07 -15.88 -29.56
N GLU A 236 7.13 -14.97 -29.80
CA GLU A 236 6.55 -14.76 -31.14
C GLU A 236 7.45 -13.84 -31.98
N TYR A 237 8.15 -12.91 -31.33
CA TYR A 237 8.93 -11.86 -31.99
C TYR A 237 10.37 -11.79 -31.50
N PHE A 238 11.27 -11.46 -32.42
CA PHE A 238 12.60 -10.90 -32.18
C PHE A 238 12.53 -9.40 -32.49
N ILE A 239 12.86 -8.57 -31.50
CA ILE A 239 12.70 -7.12 -31.55
C ILE A 239 14.10 -6.50 -31.54
N SER A 240 14.34 -5.53 -32.42
CA SER A 240 15.60 -4.80 -32.49
C SER A 240 15.37 -3.30 -32.59
N ALA A 241 16.05 -2.53 -31.74
CA ALA A 241 16.07 -1.08 -31.70
C ALA A 241 17.16 -0.52 -32.63
N SER A 242 16.76 0.01 -33.78
CA SER A 242 17.69 0.43 -34.85
C SER A 242 18.17 1.86 -34.66
N ILE A 243 19.38 2.15 -35.16
CA ILE A 243 20.03 3.47 -35.06
C ILE A 243 19.29 4.59 -35.82
N ASP A 244 18.40 4.26 -36.75
CA ASP A 244 17.53 5.20 -37.46
C ASP A 244 16.29 5.64 -36.68
N GLY A 245 16.12 5.18 -35.44
CA GLY A 245 14.95 5.50 -34.62
C GLY A 245 13.76 4.56 -34.82
N ASN A 246 13.96 3.46 -35.55
CA ASN A 246 12.92 2.48 -35.85
C ASN A 246 12.96 1.25 -34.94
N ILE A 247 11.79 0.70 -34.64
CA ILE A 247 11.61 -0.56 -33.93
C ILE A 247 11.23 -1.63 -34.93
N ASN A 248 12.09 -2.63 -35.11
CA ASN A 248 11.85 -3.70 -36.07
C ASN A 248 11.37 -4.97 -35.35
N PHE A 249 10.18 -5.46 -35.72
CA PHE A 249 9.65 -6.73 -35.24
C PHE A 249 9.85 -7.80 -36.31
N ARG A 250 10.56 -8.86 -35.95
CA ARG A 250 10.76 -10.05 -36.79
C ARG A 250 10.07 -11.24 -36.15
N ASN A 251 9.46 -12.11 -36.93
CA ASN A 251 8.93 -13.36 -36.41
C ASN A 251 10.07 -14.21 -35.82
N ALA A 252 9.96 -14.68 -34.57
CA ALA A 252 11.07 -15.32 -33.86
C ALA A 252 11.55 -16.62 -34.52
N SER A 253 10.66 -17.38 -35.18
CA SER A 253 11.01 -18.66 -35.80
C SER A 253 11.62 -18.50 -37.19
N SER A 254 11.09 -17.58 -38.01
CA SER A 254 11.53 -17.37 -39.39
C SER A 254 12.53 -16.23 -39.56
N LEU A 255 12.63 -15.36 -38.55
CA LEU A 255 13.43 -14.12 -38.51
C LEU A 255 13.13 -13.15 -39.67
N LYS A 256 11.99 -13.33 -40.33
CA LYS A 256 11.48 -12.40 -41.34
C LYS A 256 10.86 -11.19 -40.66
N LEU A 257 11.12 -10.01 -41.23
CA LEU A 257 10.51 -8.75 -40.82
C LEU A 257 8.99 -8.83 -40.98
N ASP A 258 8.27 -8.61 -39.89
CA ASP A 258 6.80 -8.60 -39.84
C ASP A 258 6.28 -7.16 -39.90
N ARG A 259 6.87 -6.26 -39.10
CA ARG A 259 6.52 -4.84 -39.07
C ARG A 259 7.68 -3.96 -38.62
N VAL A 260 7.62 -2.70 -39.02
CA VAL A 260 8.50 -1.61 -38.56
C VAL A 260 7.62 -0.55 -37.92
N ILE A 261 8.02 -0.07 -36.75
CA ILE A 261 7.36 1.05 -36.08
C ILE A 261 8.34 2.22 -36.09
N GLU A 262 7.90 3.32 -36.70
CA GLU A 262 8.60 4.60 -36.67
C GLU A 262 8.12 5.37 -35.45
N GLY A 263 9.03 5.95 -34.68
CA GLY A 263 8.64 6.54 -33.39
C GLY A 263 9.60 7.49 -32.74
N HIS A 264 10.90 7.31 -32.99
CA HIS A 264 11.94 8.15 -32.42
C HIS A 264 12.60 9.00 -33.50
N THR A 265 12.96 10.24 -33.15
CA THR A 265 13.65 11.17 -34.07
C THR A 265 15.17 11.02 -34.04
N ALA A 266 15.67 10.11 -33.21
CA ALA A 266 17.07 9.75 -33.03
C ALA A 266 17.19 8.24 -32.69
N PRO A 267 18.41 7.67 -32.58
CA PRO A 267 18.63 6.26 -32.29
C PRO A 267 17.91 5.80 -31.03
N ILE A 268 17.35 4.58 -31.04
CA ILE A 268 16.77 3.99 -29.84
C ILE A 268 17.89 3.30 -29.06
N THR A 269 18.12 3.73 -27.82
CA THR A 269 19.23 3.26 -26.97
C THR A 269 18.86 2.06 -26.10
N SER A 270 17.57 1.90 -25.77
CA SER A 270 17.12 0.76 -24.97
C SER A 270 15.67 0.38 -25.26
N LEU A 271 15.36 -0.91 -25.13
CA LEU A 271 14.04 -1.51 -25.26
C LEU A 271 13.72 -2.42 -24.07
N SER A 272 12.45 -2.45 -23.64
CA SER A 272 12.02 -3.35 -22.56
C SER A 272 10.56 -3.76 -22.70
N GLU A 273 10.25 -5.04 -22.44
CA GLU A 273 8.90 -5.59 -22.53
C GLU A 273 8.28 -5.81 -21.14
N SER A 274 7.05 -5.33 -20.99
CA SER A 274 6.21 -5.52 -19.80
C SER A 274 6.01 -7.00 -19.42
N PRO A 275 5.86 -7.36 -18.13
CA PRO A 275 5.62 -8.74 -17.68
C PRO A 275 4.35 -9.38 -18.23
N ASP A 276 3.31 -8.58 -18.41
CA ASP A 276 2.01 -9.02 -18.92
C ASP A 276 1.98 -9.12 -20.46
N LYS A 277 3.11 -8.82 -21.13
CA LYS A 277 3.34 -9.00 -22.57
C LYS A 277 2.41 -8.15 -23.43
N LYS A 278 1.97 -7.00 -22.91
CA LYS A 278 1.05 -6.09 -23.59
C LYS A 278 1.73 -4.84 -24.12
N ILE A 279 2.77 -4.38 -23.44
CA ILE A 279 3.44 -3.09 -23.68
C ILE A 279 4.93 -3.30 -23.96
N LEU A 280 5.42 -2.58 -24.96
CA LEU A 280 6.84 -2.36 -25.22
C LEU A 280 7.18 -0.90 -24.87
N VAL A 281 8.30 -0.67 -24.22
CA VAL A 281 8.83 0.67 -23.97
C VAL A 281 10.17 0.81 -24.67
N THR A 282 10.42 1.98 -25.25
CA THR A 282 11.66 2.33 -25.94
C THR A 282 12.17 3.69 -25.49
N LYS A 283 13.50 3.86 -25.44
CA LYS A 283 14.15 5.12 -25.09
C LYS A 283 14.95 5.67 -26.27
N GLY A 284 14.69 6.91 -26.65
CA GLY A 284 15.48 7.66 -27.63
C GLY A 284 16.85 8.07 -27.07
N GLY A 285 17.80 8.34 -27.96
CA GLY A 285 19.15 8.76 -27.61
C GLY A 285 19.70 9.80 -28.57
N PHE A 286 21.00 9.73 -28.84
CA PHE A 286 21.71 10.74 -29.63
C PHE A 286 22.33 10.16 -30.91
N ALA A 287 22.12 10.84 -32.05
CA ALA A 287 22.82 10.54 -33.31
C ALA A 287 23.92 11.58 -33.61
N PHE A 288 25.17 11.17 -33.48
CA PHE A 288 26.35 12.01 -33.74
C PHE A 288 26.41 12.63 -35.13
N GLN A 289 26.10 11.85 -36.17
CA GLN A 289 26.25 12.30 -37.56
C GLN A 289 25.16 13.28 -37.98
N ALA A 290 23.98 13.21 -37.35
CA ALA A 290 22.82 14.04 -37.66
C ALA A 290 22.64 15.22 -36.68
N GLY A 291 23.32 15.21 -35.53
CA GLY A 291 23.12 16.22 -34.48
C GLY A 291 21.72 16.20 -33.86
N THR A 292 20.97 15.12 -34.05
CA THR A 292 19.61 14.94 -33.55
C THR A 292 19.60 14.23 -32.20
N TYR A 293 18.77 14.72 -31.27
CA TYR A 293 18.60 14.19 -29.93
C TYR A 293 17.14 13.79 -29.73
N ASP A 294 16.92 12.69 -29.04
CA ASP A 294 15.60 12.25 -28.63
C ASP A 294 15.61 11.94 -27.13
N ASP A 295 15.12 12.89 -26.34
CA ASP A 295 14.99 12.82 -24.88
C ASP A 295 13.71 12.03 -24.47
N ILE A 296 13.08 11.28 -25.38
CA ILE A 296 11.76 10.68 -25.17
C ILE A 296 11.86 9.19 -24.81
N VAL A 297 11.07 8.76 -23.82
CA VAL A 297 10.72 7.36 -23.58
C VAL A 297 9.29 7.14 -24.07
N SER A 298 9.12 6.23 -25.03
CA SER A 298 7.84 5.97 -25.71
C SER A 298 7.28 4.60 -25.34
N PHE A 299 5.97 4.53 -25.18
CA PHE A 299 5.19 3.34 -24.83
C PHE A 299 4.41 2.88 -26.07
N TRP A 300 4.39 1.57 -26.32
CA TRP A 300 3.84 0.98 -27.52
C TRP A 300 2.96 -0.23 -27.19
N ASP A 301 1.83 -0.39 -27.88
CA ASP A 301 1.05 -1.62 -27.88
C ASP A 301 1.88 -2.71 -28.55
N LEU A 302 2.30 -3.72 -27.78
CA LEU A 302 3.17 -4.79 -28.29
C LEU A 302 2.46 -5.61 -29.37
N LYS A 303 1.13 -5.73 -29.35
CA LYS A 303 0.40 -6.54 -30.34
C LYS A 303 0.08 -5.75 -31.60
N LYS A 304 -0.34 -4.49 -31.47
CA LYS A 304 -0.76 -3.66 -32.62
C LYS A 304 0.37 -2.82 -33.20
N GLY A 305 1.44 -2.58 -32.44
CA GLY A 305 2.53 -1.69 -32.81
C GLY A 305 2.09 -0.21 -32.86
N ILE A 306 1.14 0.17 -32.01
CA ILE A 306 0.58 1.52 -31.96
C ILE A 306 1.25 2.28 -30.82
N HIS A 307 1.62 3.54 -31.06
CA HIS A 307 2.10 4.45 -30.03
C HIS A 307 0.99 4.71 -29.00
N LEU A 308 1.29 4.51 -27.72
CA LEU A 308 0.35 4.71 -26.62
C LEU A 308 0.58 6.06 -25.95
N ALA A 309 1.82 6.33 -25.55
CA ALA A 309 2.18 7.52 -24.79
C ALA A 309 3.70 7.77 -24.85
N SER A 310 4.17 8.95 -24.45
CA SER A 310 5.59 9.17 -24.17
C SER A 310 5.83 10.11 -23.01
N ILE A 311 7.03 10.02 -22.44
CA ILE A 311 7.53 10.85 -21.36
C ILE A 311 8.89 11.44 -21.77
N HIS A 312 9.20 12.71 -21.47
CA HIS A 312 10.52 13.31 -21.74
C HIS A 312 11.44 13.24 -20.52
N GLU A 313 12.64 12.72 -20.72
CA GLU A 313 13.74 12.70 -19.76
C GLU A 313 14.92 13.52 -20.28
N LYS A 314 15.28 14.65 -19.65
CA LYS A 314 16.46 15.40 -20.10
C LYS A 314 17.72 14.58 -19.85
N GLN A 315 18.43 14.27 -20.92
CA GLN A 315 19.73 13.60 -20.86
C GLN A 315 20.87 14.59 -20.59
N ASN A 316 21.99 14.07 -20.10
CA ASN A 316 23.23 14.84 -20.01
C ASN A 316 23.85 15.06 -21.40
N ARG A 317 23.63 16.24 -21.99
CA ARG A 317 24.03 16.61 -23.37
C ARG A 317 25.53 16.77 -23.60
N ILE A 318 26.36 16.50 -22.58
CA ILE A 318 27.80 16.75 -22.61
C ILE A 318 28.55 15.53 -23.16
N GLU A 319 27.97 14.32 -23.14
CA GLU A 319 28.72 13.12 -23.47
C GLU A 319 28.10 12.22 -24.53
N PRO A 320 28.96 11.63 -25.38
CA PRO A 320 28.52 11.18 -26.69
C PRO A 320 28.03 9.72 -26.69
N TYR A 321 28.28 8.97 -25.62
CA TYR A 321 27.98 7.53 -25.50
C TYR A 321 26.91 7.24 -24.44
N ASN A 322 25.97 8.16 -24.25
CA ASN A 322 24.95 8.03 -23.21
C ASN A 322 23.87 7.02 -23.63
N LEU A 323 24.08 5.75 -23.26
CA LEU A 323 23.14 4.65 -23.46
C LEU A 323 22.08 4.71 -22.35
N GLY A 324 21.06 5.55 -22.54
CA GLY A 324 19.94 5.62 -21.62
C GLY A 324 19.28 4.25 -21.44
N SER A 325 18.95 3.88 -20.20
CA SER A 325 18.40 2.56 -19.88
C SER A 325 16.95 2.61 -19.38
N ILE A 326 16.20 1.57 -19.73
CA ILE A 326 14.86 1.26 -19.22
C ILE A 326 14.80 -0.23 -18.86
N ALA A 327 14.09 -0.58 -17.78
CA ALA A 327 13.96 -1.99 -17.38
C ALA A 327 12.63 -2.26 -16.66
N PHE A 328 11.79 -3.12 -17.23
CA PHE A 328 10.62 -3.65 -16.52
C PHE A 328 11.04 -4.62 -15.42
N HIS A 329 10.37 -4.53 -14.28
CA HIS A 329 10.42 -5.54 -13.23
C HIS A 329 9.90 -6.88 -13.80
N PRO A 330 10.47 -8.05 -13.43
CA PRO A 330 10.11 -9.33 -14.06
C PRO A 330 8.65 -9.77 -13.83
N ASN A 331 8.12 -9.59 -12.61
CA ASN A 331 6.79 -10.13 -12.22
C ASN A 331 5.73 -9.05 -11.89
N HIS A 332 6.12 -7.97 -11.20
CA HIS A 332 5.24 -6.86 -10.85
C HIS A 332 5.18 -5.77 -11.93
N SER A 333 4.11 -4.97 -11.89
CA SER A 333 3.90 -3.85 -12.81
C SER A 333 4.76 -2.63 -12.46
N TYR A 334 6.08 -2.82 -12.33
CA TYR A 334 7.04 -1.74 -12.17
C TYR A 334 7.94 -1.57 -13.40
N LEU A 335 8.28 -0.32 -13.73
CA LEU A 335 9.23 0.07 -14.76
C LEU A 335 10.30 0.95 -14.13
N ALA A 336 11.57 0.62 -14.33
CA ALA A 336 12.68 1.50 -13.96
C ALA A 336 13.11 2.33 -15.18
N THR A 337 13.24 3.64 -15.02
CA THR A 337 13.83 4.54 -16.02
C THR A 337 14.87 5.45 -15.35
N LEU A 338 15.63 6.20 -16.14
CA LEU A 338 16.63 7.11 -15.61
C LEU A 338 16.06 8.53 -15.42
N GLY A 339 16.63 9.30 -14.51
CA GLY A 339 16.17 10.65 -14.23
C GLY A 339 17.29 11.59 -13.78
N GLU A 340 17.05 12.90 -13.93
CA GLU A 340 17.96 13.99 -13.57
C GLU A 340 19.40 13.76 -14.09
N TYR A 341 19.61 13.98 -15.39
CA TYR A 341 20.92 13.80 -16.06
C TYR A 341 21.49 12.38 -15.93
N ASP A 342 20.59 11.39 -15.90
CA ASP A 342 20.91 9.95 -15.81
C ASP A 342 21.60 9.52 -14.50
N LYS A 343 21.49 10.31 -13.42
CA LYS A 343 22.13 10.01 -12.11
C LYS A 343 21.18 9.41 -11.07
N LYS A 344 19.88 9.49 -11.33
CA LYS A 344 18.83 8.92 -10.48
C LYS A 344 18.06 7.87 -11.27
N ILE A 345 17.44 6.96 -10.54
CA ILE A 345 16.56 5.94 -11.11
C ILE A 345 15.14 6.25 -10.66
N ARG A 346 14.21 6.32 -11.60
CA ARG A 346 12.78 6.45 -11.34
C ARG A 346 12.14 5.08 -11.43
N ILE A 347 11.39 4.69 -10.41
CA ILE A 347 10.59 3.46 -10.40
C ILE A 347 9.14 3.85 -10.57
N TRP A 348 8.56 3.50 -11.70
CA TRP A 348 7.17 3.72 -12.08
C TRP A 348 6.36 2.47 -11.79
N GLU A 349 5.16 2.60 -11.23
CA GLU A 349 4.11 1.59 -11.33
C GLU A 349 3.33 1.86 -12.60
N PHE A 350 3.02 0.82 -13.37
CA PHE A 350 2.24 0.97 -14.59
C PHE A 350 1.01 0.07 -14.62
N GLU A 351 -0.02 0.47 -15.35
CA GLU A 351 -1.24 -0.29 -15.56
C GLU A 351 -1.47 -0.44 -17.06
N SER A 352 -1.28 -1.66 -17.57
CA SER A 352 -1.28 -1.88 -19.02
C SER A 352 -2.64 -1.62 -19.67
N ASP A 353 -3.74 -1.95 -19.00
CA ASP A 353 -5.07 -1.76 -19.55
C ASP A 353 -5.45 -0.26 -19.61
N ALA A 354 -4.92 0.55 -18.69
CA ALA A 354 -5.06 2.01 -18.74
C ALA A 354 -4.23 2.61 -19.89
N LEU A 355 -3.01 2.13 -20.11
CA LEU A 355 -2.14 2.56 -21.22
C LEU A 355 -2.69 2.12 -22.59
N LEU A 356 -3.28 0.92 -22.70
CA LEU A 356 -3.84 0.39 -23.96
C LEU A 356 -5.17 1.02 -24.38
N ASN A 357 -5.93 1.59 -23.44
CA ASN A 357 -7.22 2.23 -23.70
C ASN A 357 -7.09 3.70 -24.14
N GLN A 358 -5.87 4.21 -24.37
CA GLN A 358 -5.64 5.55 -24.91
C GLN A 358 -6.09 5.65 -26.38
N LYS A 359 -7.37 5.95 -26.61
CA LYS A 359 -7.84 6.66 -27.81
C LYS A 359 -7.82 8.15 -27.47
N THR A 360 -7.17 8.95 -28.32
CA THR A 360 -7.14 10.42 -28.20
C THR A 360 -8.55 10.99 -28.29
N ALA A 361 -9.17 11.18 -27.12
CA ALA A 361 -10.34 12.03 -26.91
C ALA A 361 -9.85 13.31 -26.22
N ASP A 362 -10.36 14.47 -26.63
CA ASP A 362 -10.00 15.79 -26.10
C ASP A 362 -9.90 15.75 -24.57
N SER A 363 -8.67 15.83 -24.06
CA SER A 363 -8.36 15.76 -22.64
C SER A 363 -8.43 17.16 -22.04
N ILE A 364 -8.99 17.25 -20.84
CA ILE A 364 -9.06 18.46 -20.02
C ILE A 364 -8.18 18.20 -18.79
N SER A 365 -7.15 19.02 -18.61
CA SER A 365 -6.36 19.04 -17.39
C SER A 365 -7.07 19.85 -16.32
N TYR A 366 -7.24 19.26 -15.13
CA TYR A 366 -7.73 19.97 -13.95
C TYR A 366 -6.93 19.62 -12.69
N THR A 367 -7.06 20.43 -11.66
CA THR A 367 -6.40 20.26 -10.36
C THR A 367 -7.31 20.80 -9.26
N THR A 368 -7.40 20.09 -8.14
CA THR A 368 -8.31 20.44 -7.04
C THR A 368 -7.53 20.62 -5.74
N ALA A 369 -7.71 21.75 -5.06
CA ALA A 369 -7.12 22.02 -3.75
C ALA A 369 -8.06 21.64 -2.62
N LYS A 370 -7.59 20.82 -1.69
CA LYS A 370 -8.28 20.46 -0.45
C LYS A 370 -7.95 21.48 0.64
N ILE A 371 -8.94 22.31 0.98
CA ILE A 371 -8.85 23.28 2.07
C ILE A 371 -9.61 22.71 3.25
N VAL A 372 -9.00 22.59 4.42
CA VAL A 372 -9.71 22.19 5.66
C VAL A 372 -9.99 23.39 6.54
N LEU A 373 -11.19 23.42 7.09
CA LEU A 373 -11.67 24.41 8.04
C LEU A 373 -11.79 23.73 9.40
N VAL A 374 -10.90 24.10 10.31
CA VAL A 374 -10.78 23.51 11.65
C VAL A 374 -10.81 24.59 12.72
N GLY A 375 -11.07 24.19 13.97
CA GLY A 375 -11.24 25.11 15.08
C GLY A 375 -12.27 24.59 16.07
N ASP A 376 -12.30 25.17 17.26
CA ASP A 376 -13.16 24.69 18.35
C ASP A 376 -14.66 24.82 18.05
N SER A 377 -15.47 24.10 18.81
CA SER A 377 -16.93 24.20 18.68
C SER A 377 -17.39 25.64 18.93
N GLY A 378 -18.30 26.13 18.09
CA GLY A 378 -18.91 27.45 18.27
C GLY A 378 -18.12 28.66 17.77
N VAL A 379 -16.89 28.50 17.25
CA VAL A 379 -16.06 29.63 16.73
C VAL A 379 -16.58 30.28 15.44
N GLY A 380 -17.57 29.68 14.77
CA GLY A 380 -18.19 30.24 13.56
C GLY A 380 -17.72 29.66 12.23
N LYS A 381 -17.09 28.46 12.24
CA LYS A 381 -16.60 27.74 11.04
C LYS A 381 -17.62 27.69 9.91
N THR A 382 -18.76 27.05 10.12
CA THR A 382 -19.79 26.84 9.09
C THR A 382 -20.32 28.15 8.51
N GLY A 383 -20.46 29.19 9.33
CA GLY A 383 -20.88 30.52 8.86
C GLY A 383 -19.84 31.17 7.94
N LEU A 384 -18.56 31.07 8.27
CA LEU A 384 -17.48 31.57 7.40
C LEU A 384 -17.34 30.72 6.13
N GLY A 385 -17.42 29.39 6.24
CA GLY A 385 -17.37 28.47 5.11
C GLY A 385 -18.51 28.71 4.10
N TRP A 386 -19.73 28.88 4.60
CA TRP A 386 -20.89 29.24 3.77
C TRP A 386 -20.67 30.55 3.01
N ARG A 387 -20.15 31.58 3.69
CA ARG A 387 -19.84 32.89 3.10
C ARG A 387 -18.76 32.80 2.02
N LEU A 388 -17.73 31.99 2.23
CA LEU A 388 -16.67 31.77 1.24
C LEU A 388 -17.21 31.10 -0.04
N ALA A 389 -18.11 30.12 0.12
CA ALA A 389 -18.67 29.37 -1.00
C ALA A 389 -19.77 30.13 -1.77
N HIS A 390 -20.72 30.72 -1.06
CA HIS A 390 -21.96 31.27 -1.64
C HIS A 390 -22.00 32.81 -1.66
N ASN A 391 -21.01 33.48 -1.07
CA ASN A 391 -20.94 34.95 -0.99
C ASN A 391 -22.15 35.61 -0.26
N GLU A 392 -22.82 34.85 0.60
CA GLU A 392 -23.93 35.30 1.45
C GLU A 392 -23.73 34.83 2.91
N PHE A 393 -24.39 35.48 3.87
CA PHE A 393 -24.38 35.01 5.26
C PHE A 393 -25.66 34.24 5.57
N LYS A 394 -25.52 33.09 6.20
CA LYS A 394 -26.62 32.30 6.75
C LYS A 394 -26.27 31.89 8.17
N GLU A 395 -27.25 31.98 9.07
CA GLU A 395 -27.06 31.51 10.45
C GLU A 395 -27.16 29.98 10.47
N HIS A 396 -26.15 29.35 11.07
CA HIS A 396 -26.07 27.90 11.23
C HIS A 396 -26.02 27.55 12.72
N ALA A 397 -26.74 26.50 13.11
CA ALA A 397 -26.55 25.86 14.40
C ALA A 397 -25.19 25.16 14.46
N SER A 398 -24.77 24.71 15.65
CA SER A 398 -23.57 23.86 15.78
C SER A 398 -23.72 22.63 14.88
N THR A 399 -22.80 22.51 13.93
CA THR A 399 -22.78 21.42 12.96
C THR A 399 -22.37 20.13 13.66
N HIS A 400 -23.15 19.07 13.42
CA HIS A 400 -22.82 17.70 13.81
C HIS A 400 -22.20 17.07 12.57
N GLY A 401 -20.87 16.97 12.54
CA GLY A 401 -20.15 16.32 11.44
C GLY A 401 -19.53 17.21 10.36
N GLN A 402 -19.38 16.68 9.15
CA GLN A 402 -18.56 17.24 8.08
C GLN A 402 -19.40 17.91 6.96
N GLN A 403 -18.92 19.00 6.35
CA GLN A 403 -19.53 19.61 5.16
C GLN A 403 -18.50 19.98 4.09
N PHE A 404 -18.95 20.10 2.83
CA PHE A 404 -18.08 20.35 1.68
C PHE A 404 -18.64 21.43 0.78
N TRP A 405 -17.79 22.37 0.36
CA TRP A 405 -18.17 23.40 -0.60
C TRP A 405 -17.06 23.72 -1.59
N VAL A 406 -17.41 23.93 -2.86
CA VAL A 406 -16.48 24.52 -3.83
C VAL A 406 -16.42 26.03 -3.57
N ILE A 407 -15.23 26.63 -3.66
CA ILE A 407 -15.05 28.09 -3.59
C ILE A 407 -14.76 28.63 -4.99
N PRO A 408 -15.77 29.15 -5.72
CA PRO A 408 -15.59 29.57 -7.12
C PRO A 408 -14.54 30.69 -7.29
N LYS A 409 -14.42 31.59 -6.30
CA LYS A 409 -13.47 32.72 -6.33
C LYS A 409 -11.99 32.30 -6.30
N LEU A 410 -11.69 31.06 -5.90
CA LEU A 410 -10.33 30.53 -5.90
C LEU A 410 -10.00 29.81 -7.21
N GLY A 411 -10.99 29.55 -8.06
CA GLY A 411 -10.79 28.90 -9.34
C GLY A 411 -10.01 29.78 -10.32
N LYS A 412 -9.06 29.18 -11.03
CA LYS A 412 -8.23 29.87 -12.04
C LYS A 412 -7.78 28.91 -13.13
N LYS A 413 -7.25 29.44 -14.24
CA LYS A 413 -6.60 28.64 -15.28
C LYS A 413 -5.09 28.88 -15.23
N ARG A 414 -4.31 27.80 -15.08
CA ARG A 414 -2.83 27.86 -15.11
C ARG A 414 -2.32 28.16 -16.51
N LYS A 415 -1.04 28.53 -16.61
CA LYS A 415 -0.39 28.87 -17.89
C LYS A 415 -0.28 27.69 -18.86
N ASP A 416 -0.27 26.46 -18.33
CA ASP A 416 -0.27 25.20 -19.07
C ASP A 416 -1.66 24.81 -19.61
N GLY A 417 -2.72 25.56 -19.24
CA GLY A 417 -4.10 25.28 -19.63
C GLY A 417 -4.93 24.53 -18.58
N THR A 418 -4.34 24.14 -17.45
CA THR A 418 -5.02 23.38 -16.37
C THR A 418 -6.06 24.21 -15.62
N GLU A 419 -7.27 23.68 -15.48
CA GLU A 419 -8.36 24.28 -14.68
C GLU A 419 -8.15 23.99 -13.18
N CYS A 420 -8.18 25.02 -12.34
CA CYS A 420 -7.98 24.93 -10.89
C CYS A 420 -9.27 25.15 -10.13
N GLU A 421 -9.50 24.33 -9.11
CA GLU A 421 -10.70 24.36 -8.27
C GLU A 421 -10.31 24.17 -6.80
N ALA A 422 -11.02 24.82 -5.88
CA ALA A 422 -10.75 24.68 -4.45
C ALA A 422 -12.00 24.16 -3.73
N VAL A 423 -11.81 23.13 -2.91
CA VAL A 423 -12.86 22.49 -2.11
C VAL A 423 -12.57 22.72 -0.64
N LEU A 424 -13.51 23.35 0.05
CA LEU A 424 -13.49 23.60 1.49
C LEU A 424 -14.18 22.46 2.24
N TRP A 425 -13.47 21.88 3.19
CA TRP A 425 -13.91 20.80 4.08
C TRP A 425 -14.14 21.40 5.47
N ASP A 426 -15.39 21.55 5.90
CA ASP A 426 -15.76 21.96 7.25
C ASP A 426 -15.84 20.76 8.17
N LEU A 427 -14.93 20.67 9.13
CA LEU A 427 -14.87 19.59 10.11
C LEU A 427 -15.48 20.06 11.43
N ALA A 428 -16.33 19.24 12.06
CA ALA A 428 -16.85 19.61 13.38
C ALA A 428 -15.71 19.72 14.41
N GLY A 429 -15.78 20.77 15.22
CA GLY A 429 -14.79 21.08 16.26
C GLY A 429 -15.05 20.42 17.60
N GLN A 430 -15.96 19.45 17.67
CA GLN A 430 -16.33 18.78 18.92
C GLN A 430 -15.35 17.61 19.19
N PRO A 431 -14.84 17.44 20.42
CA PRO A 431 -13.90 16.37 20.76
C PRO A 431 -14.39 14.98 20.41
N ASP A 432 -15.70 14.74 20.52
CA ASP A 432 -16.32 13.43 20.29
C ASP A 432 -16.24 12.96 18.83
N TYR A 433 -16.01 13.89 17.89
CA TYR A 433 -15.90 13.59 16.46
C TYR A 433 -14.45 13.42 16.00
N ARG A 434 -13.46 13.68 16.87
CA ARG A 434 -12.03 13.67 16.52
C ARG A 434 -11.54 12.29 16.05
N LEU A 435 -12.10 11.20 16.60
CA LEU A 435 -11.75 9.82 16.23
C LEU A 435 -12.08 9.49 14.76
N VAL A 436 -13.15 10.09 14.23
CA VAL A 436 -13.59 9.93 12.84
C VAL A 436 -12.99 11.02 11.94
N HIS A 437 -12.86 12.26 12.43
CA HIS A 437 -12.31 13.38 11.64
C HIS A 437 -10.81 13.27 11.35
N SER A 438 -10.03 12.64 12.21
CA SER A 438 -8.61 12.38 11.95
C SER A 438 -8.37 11.53 10.71
N LEU A 439 -9.35 10.70 10.31
CA LEU A 439 -9.30 9.91 9.07
C LEU A 439 -9.23 10.78 7.80
N PHE A 440 -9.60 12.05 7.89
CA PHE A 440 -9.74 12.95 6.74
C PHE A 440 -8.72 14.09 6.70
N LEU A 441 -7.78 14.15 7.65
CA LEU A 441 -6.72 15.15 7.69
C LEU A 441 -5.49 14.78 6.84
N GLU A 442 -5.52 13.61 6.20
CA GLU A 442 -4.55 13.21 5.18
C GLU A 442 -4.72 14.08 3.90
N ASP A 443 -3.61 14.47 3.28
CA ASP A 443 -3.55 15.18 1.98
C ASP A 443 -4.26 16.55 1.86
N VAL A 444 -4.46 17.28 2.97
CA VAL A 444 -4.75 18.73 3.01
C VAL A 444 -3.68 19.58 2.28
N ASP A 445 -4.10 20.48 1.40
CA ASP A 445 -3.22 21.46 0.72
C ASP A 445 -3.10 22.78 1.48
N THR A 446 -4.18 23.21 2.13
CA THR A 446 -4.21 24.44 2.93
C THR A 446 -5.19 24.30 4.10
N ALA A 447 -4.82 24.79 5.28
CA ALA A 447 -5.67 24.76 6.47
C ALA A 447 -6.06 26.17 6.93
N LEU A 448 -7.31 26.29 7.37
CA LEU A 448 -7.86 27.47 8.04
C LEU A 448 -8.13 27.07 9.49
N ILE A 449 -7.31 27.56 10.42
CA ILE A 449 -7.52 27.34 11.86
C ILE A 449 -8.28 28.54 12.42
N LEU A 450 -9.53 28.31 12.81
CA LEU A 450 -10.42 29.34 13.34
C LEU A 450 -10.40 29.34 14.86
N PHE A 451 -10.31 30.54 15.42
CA PHE A 451 -10.48 30.77 16.85
C PHE A 451 -11.35 32.02 17.07
N ASP A 452 -11.93 32.13 18.26
CA ASP A 452 -12.68 33.31 18.67
C ASP A 452 -11.73 34.24 19.45
N PRO A 453 -11.29 35.37 18.85
CA PRO A 453 -10.36 36.31 19.47
C PRO A 453 -10.97 37.04 20.68
N THR A 454 -12.27 36.90 20.91
CA THR A 454 -12.99 37.52 22.04
C THR A 454 -13.02 36.65 23.30
N ASN A 455 -12.55 35.40 23.21
CA ASN A 455 -12.52 34.48 24.33
C ASN A 455 -11.53 34.93 25.42
N ARG A 456 -12.04 35.20 26.63
CA ARG A 456 -11.29 35.81 27.75
C ARG A 456 -10.46 34.84 28.59
N GLN A 457 -10.59 33.53 28.40
CA GLN A 457 -9.81 32.55 29.17
C GLN A 457 -8.51 32.19 28.45
N GLU A 458 -8.59 31.40 27.38
CA GLU A 458 -7.47 30.99 26.55
C GLU A 458 -7.91 30.97 25.08
N PRO A 459 -7.72 32.06 24.32
CA PRO A 459 -8.23 32.17 22.95
C PRO A 459 -7.51 31.24 21.94
N LEU A 460 -6.30 30.78 22.24
CA LEU A 460 -5.47 29.96 21.34
C LEU A 460 -5.34 28.48 21.78
N SER A 461 -5.99 28.05 22.87
CA SER A 461 -5.81 26.68 23.40
C SER A 461 -6.15 25.60 22.37
N GLY A 462 -7.24 25.77 21.60
CA GLY A 462 -7.61 24.85 20.53
C GLY A 462 -6.72 24.94 19.28
N VAL A 463 -5.99 26.05 19.10
CA VAL A 463 -5.14 26.26 17.93
C VAL A 463 -3.91 25.36 17.97
N ASP A 464 -3.27 25.24 19.14
CA ASP A 464 -2.10 24.35 19.33
C ASP A 464 -2.45 22.89 19.00
N PHE A 465 -3.65 22.44 19.40
CA PHE A 465 -4.17 21.12 19.04
C PHE A 465 -4.24 20.92 17.53
N TRP A 466 -4.91 21.81 16.79
CA TRP A 466 -5.05 21.67 15.34
C TRP A 466 -3.71 21.77 14.60
N ILE A 467 -2.78 22.59 15.09
CA ILE A 467 -1.40 22.63 14.57
C ILE A 467 -0.74 21.25 14.72
N SER A 468 -0.89 20.58 15.86
CA SER A 468 -0.30 19.23 16.06
C SER A 468 -0.86 18.19 15.08
N GLN A 469 -2.16 18.30 14.74
CA GLN A 469 -2.85 17.39 13.82
C GLN A 469 -2.50 17.64 12.34
N LEU A 470 -2.11 18.87 11.99
CA LEU A 470 -1.83 19.29 10.62
C LEU A 470 -0.35 19.23 10.23
N LYS A 471 0.53 18.89 11.18
CA LYS A 471 1.96 18.68 10.91
C LYS A 471 2.18 17.39 10.14
N ARG A 472 3.06 17.44 9.14
CA ARG A 472 3.51 16.29 8.33
C ARG A 472 5.02 16.07 8.43
N ASN A 473 5.46 14.85 8.13
CA ASN A 473 6.83 14.41 7.92
C ASN A 473 7.85 15.07 8.86
N LYS A 474 7.75 14.77 10.16
CA LYS A 474 8.68 15.27 11.19
C LYS A 474 8.80 16.81 11.28
N ASN A 475 7.64 17.50 11.35
CA ASN A 475 7.42 18.89 11.83
C ASN A 475 7.03 19.99 10.81
N ASP A 476 6.85 19.69 9.52
CA ASP A 476 6.38 20.72 8.59
C ASP A 476 4.86 20.86 8.65
N LEU A 477 4.39 21.98 9.18
CA LEU A 477 2.99 22.36 9.17
C LEU A 477 2.55 22.61 7.71
N CYS A 478 1.41 22.05 7.30
CA CYS A 478 0.85 22.38 5.98
C CYS A 478 0.55 23.89 5.86
N ASN A 479 0.35 24.40 4.64
CA ASN A 479 0.10 25.82 4.44
C ASN A 479 -1.11 26.26 5.26
N THR A 480 -0.91 27.08 6.29
CA THR A 480 -1.93 27.35 7.31
C THR A 480 -2.16 28.83 7.46
N ILE A 481 -3.41 29.24 7.55
CA ILE A 481 -3.82 30.61 7.89
C ILE A 481 -4.56 30.57 9.24
N LEU A 482 -4.14 31.43 10.16
CA LEU A 482 -4.82 31.62 11.43
C LEU A 482 -5.94 32.66 11.26
N VAL A 483 -7.18 32.28 11.56
CA VAL A 483 -8.36 33.12 11.31
C VAL A 483 -9.05 33.47 12.63
N GLY A 484 -9.05 34.76 12.98
CA GLY A 484 -9.87 35.28 14.08
C GLY A 484 -11.29 35.50 13.58
N ALA A 485 -12.20 34.59 13.92
CA ALA A 485 -13.59 34.66 13.46
C ALA A 485 -14.45 35.52 14.42
N ARG A 486 -15.54 36.12 13.91
CA ARG A 486 -16.53 36.90 14.68
C ARG A 486 -15.96 38.20 15.28
N SER A 487 -15.11 38.90 14.53
CA SER A 487 -14.54 40.20 14.92
C SER A 487 -15.61 41.26 15.24
N ASP A 488 -16.82 41.11 14.72
CA ASP A 488 -17.97 41.99 14.94
C ASP A 488 -18.54 41.97 16.37
N ARG A 489 -18.21 40.95 17.18
CA ARG A 489 -18.85 40.76 18.50
C ARG A 489 -18.24 41.59 19.61
N SER A 490 -16.91 41.68 19.69
CA SER A 490 -16.20 42.48 20.68
C SER A 490 -14.72 42.62 20.34
N ILE A 491 -13.99 43.40 21.14
CA ILE A 491 -12.57 43.68 20.94
C ILE A 491 -11.74 42.44 21.29
N SER A 492 -10.76 42.12 20.43
CA SER A 492 -9.79 41.02 20.64
C SER A 492 -9.08 41.13 21.99
N THR A 493 -8.88 40.00 22.66
CA THR A 493 -8.11 39.92 23.91
C THR A 493 -6.60 39.98 23.67
N LEU A 494 -6.15 39.59 22.49
CA LEU A 494 -4.75 39.62 22.05
C LEU A 494 -4.52 40.75 21.06
N THR A 495 -3.35 41.37 21.11
CA THR A 495 -2.93 42.38 20.13
C THR A 495 -2.51 41.73 18.82
N GLU A 496 -2.53 42.48 17.72
CA GLU A 496 -2.11 41.99 16.41
C GLU A 496 -0.63 41.55 16.40
N ASP A 497 0.24 42.29 17.09
CA ASP A 497 1.66 41.95 17.27
C ASP A 497 1.86 40.61 17.99
N GLU A 498 1.04 40.31 19.02
CA GLU A 498 1.09 39.03 19.74
C GLU A 498 0.67 37.85 18.86
N LEU A 499 -0.33 38.05 17.98
CA LEU A 499 -0.80 37.03 17.04
C LEU A 499 0.19 36.80 15.90
N ILE A 500 0.82 37.86 15.39
CA ILE A 500 1.91 37.75 14.40
C ILE A 500 3.09 36.97 15.01
N ALA A 501 3.52 37.34 16.23
CA ALA A 501 4.59 36.62 16.92
C ALA A 501 4.23 35.16 17.25
N TYR A 502 2.93 34.85 17.45
CA TYR A 502 2.47 33.47 17.60
C TYR A 502 2.54 32.69 16.28
N CYS A 503 2.13 33.30 15.17
CA CYS A 503 2.25 32.70 13.84
C CYS A 503 3.71 32.38 13.47
N GLU A 504 4.64 33.30 13.74
CA GLU A 504 6.07 33.10 13.49
C GLU A 504 6.66 31.95 14.32
N ARG A 505 6.29 31.86 15.61
CA ARG A 505 6.75 30.79 16.51
C ARG A 505 6.28 29.40 16.09
N ASN A 506 5.09 29.31 15.50
CA ASN A 506 4.46 28.05 15.10
C ASN A 506 4.56 27.75 13.60
N ALA A 507 5.37 28.51 12.85
CA ALA A 507 5.56 28.37 11.41
C ALA A 507 4.25 28.43 10.59
N ILE A 508 3.30 29.27 10.99
CA ILE A 508 2.03 29.49 10.28
C ILE A 508 2.30 30.38 9.05
N SER A 509 2.41 29.75 7.88
CA SER A 509 2.85 30.40 6.63
C SER A 509 1.92 31.50 6.10
N GLY A 510 0.62 31.43 6.38
CA GLY A 510 -0.41 32.35 5.93
C GLY A 510 -0.66 33.55 6.86
N GLY A 511 -0.01 33.56 8.02
CA GLY A 511 -0.19 34.59 9.05
C GLY A 511 -1.61 34.65 9.61
N PHE A 512 -1.94 35.78 10.24
CA PHE A 512 -3.23 36.04 10.90
C PHE A 512 -4.16 36.92 10.06
N VAL A 513 -5.46 36.59 10.01
CA VAL A 513 -6.54 37.41 9.41
C VAL A 513 -7.74 37.46 10.35
N ALA A 514 -8.27 38.65 10.63
CA ALA A 514 -9.54 38.82 11.34
C ALA A 514 -10.71 38.84 10.35
N THR A 515 -11.80 38.14 10.66
CA THR A 515 -12.96 38.03 9.76
C THR A 515 -14.30 38.14 10.48
N SER A 516 -15.27 38.77 9.80
CA SER A 516 -16.69 38.70 10.15
C SER A 516 -17.47 38.06 8.99
N ALA A 517 -18.04 36.88 9.23
CA ALA A 517 -18.90 36.23 8.23
C ALA A 517 -20.21 37.00 8.00
N PHE A 518 -20.69 37.73 9.02
CA PHE A 518 -21.92 38.52 8.99
C PHE A 518 -21.73 39.81 8.17
N GLU A 519 -20.74 40.63 8.54
CA GLU A 519 -20.47 41.90 7.85
C GLU A 519 -19.68 41.71 6.54
N GLY A 520 -18.97 40.59 6.40
CA GLY A 520 -18.06 40.31 5.29
C GLY A 520 -16.68 40.94 5.42
N GLU A 521 -16.39 41.58 6.56
CA GLU A 521 -15.07 42.16 6.86
C GLU A 521 -13.97 41.08 6.85
N GLY A 522 -12.80 41.40 6.28
CA GLY A 522 -11.65 40.50 6.20
C GLY A 522 -11.79 39.30 5.25
N VAL A 523 -12.99 39.00 4.73
CA VAL A 523 -13.22 37.83 3.85
C VAL A 523 -12.47 37.96 2.52
N ASN A 524 -12.41 39.16 1.94
CA ASN A 524 -11.65 39.36 0.69
C ASN A 524 -10.15 39.19 0.91
N GLU A 525 -9.62 39.71 2.02
CA GLU A 525 -8.21 39.50 2.40
C GLU A 525 -7.92 38.02 2.62
N LEU A 526 -8.81 37.29 3.30
CA LEU A 526 -8.69 35.85 3.48
C LEU A 526 -8.63 35.09 2.14
N VAL A 527 -9.46 35.47 1.17
CA VAL A 527 -9.44 34.88 -0.18
C VAL A 527 -8.13 35.18 -0.90
N GLU A 528 -7.60 36.39 -0.82
CA GLU A 528 -6.30 36.75 -1.41
C GLU A 528 -5.16 35.94 -0.78
N ARG A 529 -5.16 35.78 0.55
CA ARG A 529 -4.18 34.93 1.23
C ARG A 529 -4.32 33.46 0.86
N LEU A 530 -5.54 32.94 0.75
CA LEU A 530 -5.78 31.58 0.26
C LEU A 530 -5.24 31.40 -1.17
N GLN A 531 -5.47 32.34 -2.08
CA GLN A 531 -4.94 32.28 -3.45
C GLN A 531 -3.41 32.23 -3.49
N ALA A 532 -2.75 32.93 -2.56
CA ALA A 532 -1.29 32.95 -2.44
C ALA A 532 -0.72 31.69 -1.77
N GLN A 533 -1.44 31.13 -0.79
CA GLN A 533 -1.01 29.94 -0.04
C GLN A 533 -1.25 28.64 -0.79
N ILE A 534 -2.30 28.54 -1.60
CA ILE A 534 -2.55 27.32 -2.38
C ILE A 534 -1.44 27.20 -3.43
N PRO A 535 -0.60 26.16 -3.39
CA PRO A 535 0.58 26.05 -4.22
C PRO A 535 0.22 25.54 -5.61
N TRP A 536 -0.67 26.25 -6.31
CA TRP A 536 -1.25 25.81 -7.57
C TRP A 536 -0.18 25.30 -8.54
N GLU A 537 0.91 26.02 -8.80
CA GLU A 537 1.93 25.57 -9.77
C GLU A 537 2.69 24.29 -9.34
N ALA A 538 2.68 23.93 -8.06
CA ALA A 538 3.32 22.73 -7.52
C ALA A 538 2.32 21.58 -7.26
N MET A 539 1.03 21.83 -7.43
CA MET A 539 -0.02 20.82 -7.28
C MET A 539 -0.14 19.97 -8.54
N THR A 540 -0.38 18.69 -8.34
CA THR A 540 -0.49 17.68 -9.40
C THR A 540 -1.64 18.02 -10.35
N THR A 541 -1.35 17.91 -11.65
CA THR A 541 -2.34 18.06 -12.70
C THR A 541 -2.96 16.70 -12.98
N THR A 542 -4.28 16.61 -12.92
CA THR A 542 -5.02 15.41 -13.31
C THR A 542 -5.54 15.62 -14.73
N VAL A 543 -5.04 14.82 -15.68
CA VAL A 543 -5.53 14.82 -17.06
C VAL A 543 -6.71 13.87 -17.13
N THR A 544 -7.89 14.39 -17.47
CA THR A 544 -9.11 13.57 -17.60
C THR A 544 -9.84 13.83 -18.90
N THR A 545 -10.77 12.95 -19.24
CA THR A 545 -11.58 13.08 -20.44
C THR A 545 -12.65 14.16 -20.25
N GLN A 546 -13.13 14.76 -21.34
CA GLN A 546 -14.34 15.60 -21.30
C GLN A 546 -15.53 14.86 -20.66
N THR A 547 -15.56 13.53 -20.81
CA THR A 547 -16.53 12.63 -20.14
C THR A 547 -16.50 12.77 -18.62
N PHE A 548 -15.32 12.82 -17.99
CA PHE A 548 -15.20 13.03 -16.54
C PHE A 548 -15.79 14.36 -16.08
N LYS A 549 -15.44 15.46 -16.77
CA LYS A 549 -15.93 16.80 -16.42
C LYS A 549 -17.45 16.85 -16.42
N ARG A 550 -18.09 16.29 -17.46
CA ARG A 550 -19.55 16.20 -17.56
C ARG A 550 -20.16 15.34 -16.45
N ILE A 551 -19.55 14.20 -16.11
CA ILE A 551 -20.00 13.36 -15.00
C ILE A 551 -19.92 14.14 -13.68
N LYS A 552 -18.81 14.84 -13.43
CA LYS A 552 -18.64 15.67 -12.23
C LYS A 552 -19.70 16.75 -12.12
N GLU A 553 -19.86 17.56 -13.17
CA GLU A 553 -20.84 18.66 -13.21
C GLU A 553 -22.24 18.14 -12.91
N TYR A 554 -22.64 17.03 -13.54
CA TYR A 554 -23.93 16.41 -13.29
C TYR A 554 -24.10 15.85 -11.87
N VAL A 555 -23.08 15.20 -11.32
CA VAL A 555 -23.11 14.68 -9.94
C VAL A 555 -23.25 15.83 -8.93
N LEU A 556 -22.57 16.96 -9.17
CA LEU A 556 -22.71 18.16 -8.35
C LEU A 556 -24.10 18.78 -8.47
N GLU A 557 -24.66 18.87 -9.68
CA GLU A 557 -26.04 19.34 -9.90
C GLU A 557 -27.07 18.44 -9.19
N LEU A 558 -26.90 17.12 -9.27
CA LEU A 558 -27.74 16.18 -8.53
C LEU A 558 -27.63 16.39 -7.02
N LYS A 559 -26.42 16.62 -6.48
CA LYS A 559 -26.23 16.90 -5.06
C LYS A 559 -26.98 18.16 -4.61
N GLU A 560 -27.02 19.21 -5.44
CA GLU A 560 -27.75 20.43 -5.12
C GLU A 560 -29.28 20.25 -5.14
N GLN A 561 -29.78 19.35 -5.99
CA GLN A 561 -31.21 19.04 -6.15
C GLN A 561 -31.72 18.01 -5.12
N SER A 562 -30.89 17.03 -4.75
CA SER A 562 -31.23 15.91 -3.86
C SER A 562 -31.13 16.27 -2.38
N LYS A 563 -31.86 17.31 -1.93
CA LYS A 563 -31.86 17.72 -0.51
C LYS A 563 -32.73 16.85 0.41
N SER A 564 -33.40 15.82 -0.12
CA SER A 564 -34.16 14.82 0.66
C SER A 564 -34.63 13.67 -0.24
N GLY A 565 -34.09 12.45 0.00
CA GLY A 565 -34.45 11.19 -0.67
C GLY A 565 -33.68 10.87 -1.97
N ASN A 566 -33.20 9.63 -2.13
CA ASN A 566 -32.35 9.10 -3.22
C ASN A 566 -30.90 9.62 -3.21
N LEU A 567 -30.22 9.45 -2.07
CA LEU A 567 -28.81 9.82 -1.92
C LEU A 567 -27.85 8.72 -2.37
N LEU A 568 -28.34 7.48 -2.47
CA LEU A 568 -27.62 6.35 -3.06
C LEU A 568 -28.14 6.06 -4.47
N VAL A 569 -27.23 6.06 -5.43
CA VAL A 569 -27.56 5.81 -6.85
C VAL A 569 -26.65 4.72 -7.40
N GLN A 570 -27.21 3.77 -8.14
CA GLN A 570 -26.38 2.78 -8.84
C GLN A 570 -25.63 3.43 -10.02
N PRO A 571 -24.37 3.06 -10.28
CA PRO A 571 -23.59 3.60 -11.41
C PRO A 571 -24.30 3.44 -12.77
N GLU A 572 -25.03 2.34 -12.96
CA GLU A 572 -25.79 2.09 -14.20
C GLU A 572 -26.99 3.04 -14.34
N GLU A 573 -27.70 3.30 -13.24
CA GLU A 573 -28.80 4.26 -13.20
C GLU A 573 -28.28 5.68 -13.46
N LEU A 574 -27.16 6.05 -12.82
CA LEU A 574 -26.49 7.33 -13.03
C LEU A 574 -26.08 7.51 -14.50
N ARG A 575 -25.51 6.47 -15.11
CA ARG A 575 -25.15 6.46 -16.54
C ARG A 575 -26.39 6.62 -17.41
N GLY A 576 -27.47 5.90 -17.11
CA GLY A 576 -28.73 6.00 -17.84
C GLY A 576 -29.38 7.39 -17.74
N LYS A 577 -29.26 8.05 -16.58
CA LYS A 577 -29.72 9.44 -16.40
C LYS A 577 -28.87 10.43 -17.21
N LEU A 578 -27.54 10.28 -17.20
CA LEU A 578 -26.60 11.09 -18.00
C LEU A 578 -26.76 10.90 -19.52
N GLN A 579 -27.04 9.69 -19.98
CA GLN A 579 -27.29 9.40 -21.40
C GLN A 579 -28.65 9.94 -21.88
N LYS A 580 -29.59 10.19 -20.97
CA LYS A 580 -30.86 10.87 -21.30
C LYS A 580 -30.69 12.38 -21.46
N THR A 581 -29.70 12.99 -20.80
CA THR A 581 -29.40 14.42 -20.95
C THR A 581 -28.68 14.73 -22.26
N ASP A 582 -27.87 13.80 -22.79
CA ASP A 582 -27.21 13.92 -24.09
C ASP A 582 -27.20 12.56 -24.80
N THR A 583 -28.10 12.39 -25.78
CA THR A 583 -28.28 11.12 -26.50
C THR A 583 -27.16 10.81 -27.49
N GLU A 584 -26.34 11.80 -27.87
CA GLU A 584 -25.21 11.60 -28.79
C GLU A 584 -23.93 11.19 -28.06
N TRP A 585 -23.83 11.47 -26.76
CA TRP A 585 -22.68 11.13 -25.92
C TRP A 585 -22.74 9.69 -25.41
N GLN A 586 -21.80 8.86 -25.87
CA GLN A 586 -21.65 7.46 -25.45
C GLN A 586 -20.35 7.26 -24.67
N PHE A 587 -20.47 6.60 -23.52
CA PHE A 587 -19.36 6.17 -22.67
C PHE A 587 -19.77 4.91 -21.90
N ASN A 588 -18.80 4.09 -21.50
CA ASN A 588 -19.02 2.76 -20.95
C ASN A 588 -19.07 2.75 -19.40
N ASN A 589 -19.43 1.60 -18.82
CA ASN A 589 -19.48 1.44 -17.35
C ASN A 589 -18.11 1.57 -16.67
N ALA A 590 -17.02 1.19 -17.35
CA ALA A 590 -15.68 1.34 -16.79
C ALA A 590 -15.30 2.83 -16.71
N GLU A 591 -15.55 3.62 -17.75
CA GLU A 591 -15.32 5.07 -17.76
C GLU A 591 -16.15 5.78 -16.69
N MET A 592 -17.42 5.36 -16.49
CA MET A 592 -18.27 5.84 -15.40
C MET A 592 -17.64 5.54 -14.03
N MET A 593 -17.22 4.29 -13.80
CA MET A 593 -16.63 3.89 -12.53
C MET A 593 -15.28 4.54 -12.25
N THR A 594 -14.45 4.75 -13.28
CA THR A 594 -13.21 5.52 -13.17
C THR A 594 -13.51 6.96 -12.76
N ALA A 595 -14.50 7.60 -13.39
CA ALA A 595 -14.90 8.95 -13.04
C ALA A 595 -15.42 9.05 -11.60
N ILE A 596 -16.32 8.15 -11.20
CA ILE A 596 -16.82 8.07 -9.82
C ILE A 596 -15.66 7.83 -8.83
N GLY A 597 -14.69 6.97 -9.17
CA GLY A 597 -13.51 6.73 -8.34
C GLY A 597 -12.67 7.99 -8.12
N HIS A 598 -12.44 8.79 -9.17
CA HIS A 598 -11.78 10.08 -9.05
C HIS A 598 -12.59 11.06 -8.19
N LEU A 599 -13.90 11.12 -8.37
CA LEU A 599 -14.77 11.94 -7.52
C LEU A 599 -14.72 11.50 -6.06
N ALA A 600 -14.62 10.19 -5.80
CA ALA A 600 -14.52 9.63 -4.46
C ALA A 600 -13.19 9.97 -3.78
N ASN A 601 -12.07 9.91 -4.51
CA ASN A 601 -10.75 10.33 -3.99
C ASN A 601 -10.73 11.80 -3.54
N HIS A 602 -11.51 12.66 -4.20
CA HIS A 602 -11.65 14.07 -3.83
C HIS A 602 -12.79 14.33 -2.82
N GLY A 603 -13.45 13.29 -2.32
CA GLY A 603 -14.52 13.40 -1.32
C GLY A 603 -15.84 13.95 -1.84
N TYR A 604 -16.05 14.02 -3.16
CA TYR A 604 -17.33 14.47 -3.74
C TYR A 604 -18.44 13.43 -3.57
N VAL A 605 -18.07 12.15 -3.64
CA VAL A 605 -18.97 10.99 -3.49
C VAL A 605 -18.26 9.90 -2.69
N THR A 606 -18.99 8.89 -2.23
CA THR A 606 -18.39 7.69 -1.64
C THR A 606 -18.97 6.48 -2.35
N VAL A 607 -18.11 5.55 -2.76
CA VAL A 607 -18.58 4.29 -3.36
C VAL A 607 -18.84 3.30 -2.23
N LEU A 608 -20.11 2.99 -2.01
CA LEU A 608 -20.57 1.99 -1.07
C LEU A 608 -20.92 0.71 -1.80
N ARG A 609 -21.11 -0.37 -1.03
CA ARG A 609 -21.51 -1.67 -1.54
C ARG A 609 -22.69 -2.18 -0.74
N GLY A 610 -23.68 -2.70 -1.45
CA GLY A 610 -24.81 -3.37 -0.82
C GLY A 610 -24.48 -4.80 -0.40
N SER A 611 -25.42 -5.40 0.33
CA SER A 611 -25.39 -6.80 0.81
C SER A 611 -25.22 -7.82 -0.32
N GLN A 612 -25.67 -7.48 -1.54
CA GLN A 612 -25.60 -8.32 -2.74
C GLN A 612 -24.37 -8.04 -3.63
N GLY A 613 -23.52 -7.07 -3.25
CA GLY A 613 -22.30 -6.71 -3.98
C GLY A 613 -22.44 -5.62 -5.03
N ASP A 614 -23.66 -5.14 -5.23
CA ASP A 614 -23.93 -3.98 -6.05
C ASP A 614 -23.18 -2.75 -5.53
N LYS A 615 -22.60 -1.99 -6.45
CA LYS A 615 -21.94 -0.72 -6.14
C LYS A 615 -22.98 0.38 -6.11
N PHE A 616 -22.92 1.22 -5.08
CA PHE A 616 -23.73 2.41 -4.95
C PHE A 616 -22.85 3.63 -4.80
N VAL A 617 -23.28 4.75 -5.39
CA VAL A 617 -22.63 6.04 -5.25
C VAL A 617 -23.43 6.84 -4.23
N LEU A 618 -22.85 7.06 -3.06
CA LEU A 618 -23.37 8.00 -2.06
C LEU A 618 -23.03 9.42 -2.50
N LEU A 619 -24.05 10.21 -2.82
CA LEU A 619 -23.94 11.60 -3.26
C LEU A 619 -23.63 12.57 -2.11
N ALA A 620 -23.88 12.15 -0.86
CA ALA A 620 -23.62 12.90 0.37
C ALA A 620 -22.67 12.12 1.29
N PRO A 621 -21.35 12.11 1.03
CA PRO A 621 -20.34 11.41 1.85
C PRO A 621 -20.38 11.76 3.35
N ASP A 622 -20.75 12.99 3.66
CA ASP A 622 -20.92 13.48 5.03
C ASP A 622 -21.93 12.67 5.84
N LEU A 623 -22.93 12.08 5.18
CA LEU A 623 -23.92 11.24 5.85
C LEU A 623 -23.27 10.03 6.53
N LEU A 624 -22.30 9.38 5.86
CA LEU A 624 -21.60 8.22 6.39
C LEU A 624 -20.73 8.59 7.60
N THR A 625 -20.04 9.72 7.53
CA THR A 625 -19.15 10.17 8.61
C THR A 625 -19.93 10.64 9.84
N ASN A 626 -21.09 11.27 9.62
CA ASN A 626 -22.01 11.66 10.68
C ASN A 626 -22.58 10.42 11.37
N LEU A 627 -23.04 9.43 10.60
CA LEU A 627 -23.53 8.15 11.12
C LEU A 627 -22.45 7.44 11.95
N ALA A 628 -21.22 7.34 11.43
CA ALA A 628 -20.10 6.77 12.16
C ALA A 628 -19.87 7.49 13.51
N SER A 629 -19.92 8.81 13.53
CA SER A 629 -19.76 9.57 14.76
C SER A 629 -20.90 9.30 15.76
N SER A 630 -22.14 9.21 15.28
CA SER A 630 -23.31 8.83 16.09
C SER A 630 -23.19 7.41 16.66
N MET A 631 -22.63 6.46 15.91
CA MET A 631 -22.32 5.10 16.40
C MET A 631 -21.28 5.13 17.54
N VAL A 632 -20.19 5.90 17.40
CA VAL A 632 -19.17 6.06 18.45
C VAL A 632 -19.76 6.65 19.73
N LEU A 633 -20.69 7.62 19.59
CA LEU A 633 -21.42 8.18 20.73
C LEU A 633 -22.31 7.15 21.43
N GLU A 634 -23.01 6.31 20.67
CA GLU A 634 -23.81 5.22 21.24
C GLU A 634 -22.93 4.16 21.93
N ALA A 635 -21.77 3.83 21.36
CA ALA A 635 -20.80 2.93 21.98
C ALA A 635 -20.32 3.47 23.34
N ARG A 636 -20.06 4.78 23.42
CA ARG A 636 -19.65 5.47 24.65
C ARG A 636 -20.77 5.51 25.69
N ARG A 637 -22.02 5.63 25.27
CA ARG A 637 -23.21 5.64 26.15
C ARG A 637 -23.52 4.27 26.75
N ASN A 638 -22.79 3.22 26.37
CA ASN A 638 -22.96 1.89 26.94
C ASN A 638 -22.96 1.94 28.49
N PRO A 639 -24.03 1.49 29.17
CA PRO A 639 -24.19 1.65 30.62
C PRO A 639 -23.08 1.00 31.46
N ARG A 640 -22.40 -0.02 30.93
CA ARG A 640 -21.31 -0.72 31.60
C ARG A 640 -19.96 -0.07 31.36
N GLY A 641 -19.88 0.97 30.53
CA GLY A 641 -18.62 1.64 30.19
C GLY A 641 -17.65 0.77 29.39
N LEU A 642 -18.18 -0.25 28.68
CA LEU A 642 -17.37 -1.20 27.91
C LEU A 642 -16.99 -0.67 26.53
N GLY A 643 -17.54 0.46 26.08
CA GLY A 643 -17.23 1.02 24.77
C GLY A 643 -17.62 0.10 23.62
N VAL A 644 -18.77 -0.57 23.71
CA VAL A 644 -19.21 -1.58 22.73
C VAL A 644 -20.53 -1.22 22.06
N LEU A 645 -20.67 -1.63 20.80
CA LEU A 645 -21.94 -1.73 20.09
C LEU A 645 -22.25 -3.20 19.82
N ASP A 646 -23.50 -3.59 20.06
CA ASP A 646 -24.03 -4.88 19.61
C ASP A 646 -24.17 -4.86 18.08
N GLU A 647 -23.42 -5.75 17.40
CA GLU A 647 -23.38 -5.84 15.94
C GLU A 647 -24.75 -6.26 15.39
N SER A 648 -25.40 -7.26 15.99
CA SER A 648 -26.69 -7.77 15.51
C SER A 648 -27.79 -6.71 15.65
N ARG A 649 -27.84 -6.00 16.78
CA ARG A 649 -28.79 -4.89 16.97
C ARG A 649 -28.53 -3.71 16.03
N LEU A 650 -27.26 -3.44 15.74
CA LEU A 650 -26.88 -2.44 14.76
C LEU A 650 -27.39 -2.80 13.38
N LEU A 651 -27.16 -4.04 12.94
CA LEU A 651 -27.57 -4.54 11.63
C LEU A 651 -29.10 -4.67 11.50
N MET A 652 -29.83 -4.90 12.59
CA MET A 652 -31.30 -4.91 12.63
C MET A 652 -31.93 -3.50 12.67
N GLY A 653 -31.13 -2.44 12.79
CA GLY A 653 -31.64 -1.07 12.86
C GLY A 653 -32.25 -0.68 14.21
N ASP A 654 -31.93 -1.39 15.30
CA ASP A 654 -32.48 -1.11 16.64
C ASP A 654 -31.98 0.21 17.25
N TYR A 655 -30.90 0.79 16.71
CA TYR A 655 -30.36 2.07 17.14
C TYR A 655 -30.99 3.20 16.35
N ALA A 656 -31.58 4.17 17.05
CA ALA A 656 -32.20 5.34 16.43
C ALA A 656 -31.13 6.41 16.10
N PHE A 657 -30.70 6.46 14.85
CA PHE A 657 -29.79 7.48 14.33
C PHE A 657 -30.55 8.56 13.55
N LEU A 658 -30.23 9.84 13.82
CA LEU A 658 -30.89 10.98 13.19
C LEU A 658 -30.69 10.99 11.67
N GLU A 659 -29.50 10.55 11.25
CA GLU A 659 -29.02 10.48 9.88
C GLU A 659 -29.84 9.51 9.01
N LEU A 660 -30.53 8.54 9.61
CA LEU A 660 -31.26 7.50 8.89
C LEU A 660 -32.75 7.81 8.71
N HIS A 661 -33.31 8.82 9.39
CA HIS A 661 -34.76 9.06 9.41
C HIS A 661 -35.40 9.42 8.07
N GLU A 662 -34.64 10.03 7.15
CA GLU A 662 -35.13 10.48 5.85
C GLU A 662 -34.79 9.50 4.71
N LEU A 663 -34.15 8.38 5.03
CA LEU A 663 -33.70 7.38 4.07
C LEU A 663 -34.68 6.21 3.98
N ASN A 664 -34.63 5.49 2.86
CA ASN A 664 -35.32 4.21 2.80
C ASN A 664 -34.55 3.11 3.57
N GLU A 665 -35.21 1.97 3.84
CA GLU A 665 -34.62 0.87 4.62
C GLU A 665 -33.32 0.37 3.97
N ASN A 666 -33.32 0.09 2.67
CA ASN A 666 -32.13 -0.36 1.94
C ASN A 666 -30.97 0.65 1.97
N GLU A 667 -31.24 1.96 1.86
CA GLU A 667 -30.22 3.02 1.99
C GLU A 667 -29.61 3.04 3.40
N SER A 668 -30.46 2.89 4.42
CA SER A 668 -30.05 2.89 5.83
C SER A 668 -29.16 1.69 6.14
N GLU A 669 -29.53 0.53 5.63
CA GLU A 669 -28.80 -0.72 5.75
C GLU A 669 -27.38 -0.62 5.15
N ILE A 670 -27.27 -0.14 3.91
CA ILE A 670 -25.99 0.01 3.22
C ILE A 670 -25.06 0.96 4.01
N LEU A 671 -25.60 2.01 4.59
CA LEU A 671 -24.82 2.98 5.38
C LEU A 671 -24.34 2.41 6.71
N LEU A 672 -25.17 1.64 7.41
CA LEU A 672 -24.81 0.98 8.67
C LEU A 672 -23.67 -0.03 8.44
N ASP A 673 -23.78 -0.86 7.40
CA ASP A 673 -22.75 -1.83 7.02
C ASP A 673 -21.44 -1.11 6.65
N ALA A 674 -21.52 -0.06 5.84
CA ALA A 674 -20.37 0.74 5.45
C ALA A 674 -19.67 1.41 6.64
N ALA A 675 -20.43 1.94 7.59
CA ALA A 675 -19.88 2.58 8.79
C ALA A 675 -19.19 1.55 9.71
N ALA A 676 -19.77 0.37 9.88
CA ALA A 676 -19.14 -0.72 10.63
C ALA A 676 -17.82 -1.19 9.99
N VAL A 677 -17.81 -1.36 8.66
CA VAL A 677 -16.61 -1.72 7.90
C VAL A 677 -15.53 -0.64 8.01
N LEU A 678 -15.91 0.64 7.95
CA LEU A 678 -14.98 1.77 8.11
C LEU A 678 -14.18 1.67 9.42
N PHE A 679 -14.83 1.34 10.54
CA PHE A 679 -14.14 1.21 11.83
C PHE A 679 -13.14 0.04 11.87
N LEU A 680 -13.48 -1.07 11.22
CA LEU A 680 -12.61 -2.25 11.18
C LEU A 680 -11.41 -2.01 10.26
N GLU A 681 -11.62 -1.46 9.06
CA GLU A 681 -10.55 -1.18 8.09
C GLU A 681 -9.54 -0.17 8.64
N HIS A 682 -9.99 0.83 9.40
CA HIS A 682 -9.12 1.80 10.08
C HIS A 682 -8.60 1.35 11.45
N ASN A 683 -8.86 0.10 11.86
CA ASN A 683 -8.44 -0.48 13.15
C ASN A 683 -8.84 0.39 14.36
N LEU A 684 -10.05 0.94 14.32
CA LEU A 684 -10.63 1.72 15.42
C LEU A 684 -11.41 0.84 16.40
N CYS A 685 -11.93 -0.29 15.90
CA CYS A 685 -12.57 -1.32 16.70
C CYS A 685 -12.14 -2.72 16.24
N PHE A 686 -12.55 -3.73 17.00
CA PHE A 686 -12.45 -5.14 16.63
C PHE A 686 -13.75 -5.86 16.97
N ARG A 687 -13.98 -7.00 16.33
CA ARG A 687 -15.14 -7.87 16.58
C ARG A 687 -14.79 -8.87 17.67
N GLU A 688 -15.66 -9.03 18.67
CA GLU A 688 -15.53 -10.07 19.69
C GLU A 688 -16.92 -10.67 19.97
N THR A 689 -16.99 -12.00 20.03
CA THR A 689 -18.25 -12.70 20.31
C THR A 689 -18.25 -13.26 21.73
N PHE A 690 -19.33 -12.96 22.46
CA PHE A 690 -19.55 -13.43 23.82
C PHE A 690 -21.01 -13.89 23.98
N ASN A 691 -21.21 -15.11 24.48
CA ASN A 691 -22.53 -15.72 24.65
C ASN A 691 -23.44 -15.55 23.42
N GLU A 692 -22.96 -15.96 22.25
CA GLU A 692 -23.69 -15.93 20.95
C GLU A 692 -23.95 -14.51 20.40
N GLN A 693 -23.54 -13.44 21.10
CA GLN A 693 -23.65 -12.06 20.64
C GLN A 693 -22.30 -11.53 20.19
N THR A 694 -22.24 -10.94 19.01
CA THR A 694 -21.03 -10.28 18.50
C THR A 694 -21.08 -8.78 18.77
N PHE A 695 -19.99 -8.23 19.27
CA PHE A 695 -19.85 -6.81 19.59
C PHE A 695 -18.73 -6.17 18.76
N LEU A 696 -18.96 -4.93 18.35
CA LEU A 696 -17.91 -4.02 17.91
C LEU A 696 -17.34 -3.33 19.16
N VAL A 697 -16.10 -3.65 19.51
CA VAL A 697 -15.42 -3.16 20.71
C VAL A 697 -14.47 -2.04 20.34
N PHE A 698 -14.69 -0.84 20.91
CA PHE A 698 -13.85 0.34 20.70
C PHE A 698 -12.87 0.52 21.88
N PRO A 699 -11.58 0.17 21.72
CA PRO A 699 -10.62 0.19 22.82
C PRO A 699 -10.52 1.51 23.57
N SER A 700 -10.55 2.62 22.85
CA SER A 700 -10.40 3.97 23.39
C SER A 700 -11.61 4.43 24.22
N LEU A 701 -12.72 3.70 24.19
CA LEU A 701 -13.96 4.05 24.89
C LEU A 701 -14.19 3.22 26.17
N ILE A 702 -13.30 2.29 26.48
CA ILE A 702 -13.40 1.47 27.69
C ILE A 702 -13.09 2.32 28.92
N ASN A 703 -14.03 2.37 29.86
CA ASN A 703 -13.93 3.10 31.13
C ASN A 703 -13.70 2.18 32.35
N GLU A 704 -13.75 0.87 32.16
CA GLU A 704 -13.53 -0.10 33.24
C GLU A 704 -12.06 -0.11 33.67
N LYS A 705 -11.79 0.18 34.94
CA LYS A 705 -10.42 0.19 35.48
C LYS A 705 -9.97 -1.21 35.85
N ARG A 706 -8.67 -1.48 35.72
CA ARG A 706 -8.06 -2.72 36.20
C ARG A 706 -8.36 -2.93 37.70
N PRO A 707 -8.85 -4.12 38.10
CA PRO A 707 -9.06 -4.46 39.52
C PRO A 707 -7.75 -4.36 40.32
N LYS A 708 -7.83 -3.87 41.56
CA LYS A 708 -6.65 -3.75 42.45
C LYS A 708 -6.18 -5.08 43.04
N ASP A 709 -7.01 -6.11 43.00
CA ASP A 709 -6.73 -7.41 43.63
C ASP A 709 -6.01 -8.39 42.68
N GLU A 710 -5.79 -8.00 41.41
CA GLU A 710 -5.02 -8.74 40.39
C GLU A 710 -3.59 -8.17 40.25
N ASP A 711 -2.87 -8.14 41.37
CA ASP A 711 -1.44 -7.79 41.42
C ASP A 711 -0.60 -8.93 40.82
N ILE A 712 -0.56 -8.98 39.49
CA ILE A 712 0.48 -9.71 38.76
C ILE A 712 1.80 -8.95 39.02
N ASP A 713 2.85 -9.65 39.45
CA ASP A 713 4.19 -9.08 39.70
C ASP A 713 4.84 -8.69 38.35
N VAL A 714 4.41 -7.55 37.82
CA VAL A 714 4.86 -7.04 36.51
C VAL A 714 6.09 -6.15 36.64
N ILE A 715 7.02 -6.32 35.71
CA ILE A 715 8.17 -5.44 35.51
C ILE A 715 7.80 -4.42 34.43
N GLU A 716 8.04 -3.14 34.71
CA GLU A 716 7.95 -2.10 33.68
C GLU A 716 9.03 -2.30 32.61
N GLY A 717 8.60 -2.30 31.35
CA GLY A 717 9.45 -2.32 30.17
C GLY A 717 9.80 -0.91 29.69
N ALA A 718 10.14 -0.78 28.42
CA ALA A 718 10.40 0.52 27.81
C ALA A 718 9.14 1.40 27.77
N SER A 719 9.33 2.72 27.87
CA SER A 719 8.28 3.72 27.68
C SER A 719 8.55 4.55 26.44
N TYR A 720 7.47 4.97 25.79
CA TYR A 720 7.49 5.66 24.51
C TYR A 720 6.70 6.96 24.65
N ARG A 721 7.38 8.08 24.45
CA ARG A 721 6.70 9.36 24.26
C ARG A 721 6.37 9.50 22.79
N VAL A 722 5.09 9.70 22.49
CA VAL A 722 4.56 9.77 21.13
C VAL A 722 3.87 11.11 20.95
N MET A 723 4.27 11.87 19.93
CA MET A 723 3.74 13.20 19.61
C MET A 723 3.25 13.25 18.16
N GLY A 724 2.13 13.96 17.93
CA GLY A 724 1.49 14.11 16.62
C GLY A 724 0.00 13.70 16.64
N ALA A 725 -0.46 13.04 15.57
CA ALA A 725 -1.82 12.50 15.44
C ALA A 725 -2.04 11.23 16.28
N VAL A 726 -2.18 11.41 17.59
CA VAL A 726 -2.17 10.35 18.60
C VAL A 726 -3.53 9.70 18.89
N GLU A 727 -4.63 10.29 18.39
CA GLU A 727 -6.03 9.96 18.74
C GLU A 727 -6.36 8.47 18.56
N ASN A 728 -5.92 7.91 17.44
CA ASN A 728 -6.23 6.53 17.06
C ASN A 728 -5.07 5.57 17.41
N VAL A 729 -3.98 6.08 18.00
CA VAL A 729 -2.75 5.30 18.17
C VAL A 729 -2.97 4.13 19.11
N TYR A 730 -3.57 4.39 20.26
CA TYR A 730 -3.87 3.38 21.26
C TYR A 730 -4.83 2.31 20.70
N ALA A 731 -5.97 2.73 20.16
CA ALA A 731 -6.99 1.80 19.66
C ALA A 731 -6.43 0.87 18.58
N SER A 732 -5.75 1.42 17.60
CA SER A 732 -5.16 0.63 16.53
C SER A 732 -4.02 -0.26 17.00
N LEU A 733 -3.18 0.14 17.96
CA LEU A 733 -2.19 -0.77 18.54
C LEU A 733 -2.86 -1.97 19.21
N VAL A 734 -3.95 -1.73 19.95
CA VAL A 734 -4.70 -2.81 20.61
C VAL A 734 -5.23 -3.83 19.59
N VAL A 735 -5.82 -3.33 18.50
CA VAL A 735 -6.35 -4.15 17.40
C VAL A 735 -5.24 -4.91 16.68
N LEU A 736 -4.19 -4.21 16.22
CA LEU A 736 -3.13 -4.79 15.40
C LEU A 736 -2.36 -5.89 16.15
N LEU A 737 -2.01 -5.66 17.42
CA LEU A 737 -1.37 -6.68 18.25
C LEU A 737 -2.29 -7.88 18.50
N GLY A 738 -3.58 -7.64 18.73
CA GLY A 738 -4.55 -8.72 18.93
C GLY A 738 -4.92 -9.52 17.67
N TYR A 739 -4.49 -9.10 16.48
CA TYR A 739 -4.69 -9.82 15.21
C TYR A 739 -3.46 -10.62 14.77
N THR A 740 -2.39 -10.58 15.55
CA THR A 740 -1.21 -11.43 15.36
C THR A 740 -1.52 -12.87 15.74
N ASN A 741 -0.79 -13.83 15.17
CA ASN A 741 -0.89 -15.23 15.62
C ASN A 741 -0.11 -15.50 16.90
N THR A 742 0.75 -14.56 17.28
CA THR A 742 1.69 -14.70 18.38
C THR A 742 1.12 -14.23 19.71
N PHE A 743 0.27 -13.20 19.70
CA PHE A 743 -0.26 -12.58 20.92
C PHE A 743 -1.76 -12.81 21.04
N ILE A 744 -2.16 -13.58 22.05
CA ILE A 744 -3.55 -13.79 22.40
C ILE A 744 -3.94 -12.69 23.38
N ARG A 745 -4.92 -11.87 23.01
CA ARG A 745 -5.46 -10.84 23.91
C ARG A 745 -6.23 -11.49 25.05
N THR A 746 -5.85 -11.21 26.29
CA THR A 746 -6.46 -11.82 27.49
C THR A 746 -7.34 -10.85 28.24
N HIS A 747 -6.89 -9.61 28.43
CA HIS A 747 -7.64 -8.58 29.15
C HIS A 747 -7.48 -7.21 28.52
N GLN A 748 -8.50 -6.37 28.73
CA GLN A 748 -8.51 -4.99 28.29
C GLN A 748 -9.26 -4.12 29.31
N TRP A 749 -8.62 -3.02 29.68
CA TRP A 749 -9.14 -2.05 30.64
C TRP A 749 -8.96 -0.63 30.10
N GLN A 750 -9.46 0.34 30.83
CA GLN A 750 -9.26 1.76 30.56
C GLN A 750 -7.77 2.03 30.40
N ASN A 751 -7.39 2.43 29.17
CA ASN A 751 -6.02 2.75 28.78
C ASN A 751 -5.01 1.60 28.98
N GLN A 752 -5.42 0.33 29.00
CA GLN A 752 -4.51 -0.80 29.18
C GLN A 752 -4.95 -2.03 28.39
N ALA A 753 -4.00 -2.73 27.77
CA ALA A 753 -4.25 -3.98 27.07
C ALA A 753 -3.19 -5.02 27.42
N GLN A 754 -3.64 -6.25 27.64
CA GLN A 754 -2.83 -7.39 28.05
C GLN A 754 -2.94 -8.54 27.04
N TYR A 755 -1.80 -9.18 26.80
CA TYR A 755 -1.62 -10.27 25.87
C TYR A 755 -0.84 -11.41 26.54
N GLU A 756 -1.01 -12.61 25.99
CA GLU A 756 -0.31 -13.83 26.37
C GLU A 756 0.23 -14.49 25.10
N MET A 757 1.49 -14.95 25.12
CA MET A 757 2.11 -15.67 24.00
C MET A 757 2.17 -17.18 24.25
N GLY A 758 2.30 -17.58 25.51
CA GLY A 758 2.31 -18.95 26.00
C GLY A 758 1.84 -18.97 27.45
N LYS A 759 1.53 -20.16 28.00
CA LYS A 759 0.96 -20.29 29.35
C LYS A 759 1.82 -19.55 30.40
N GLY A 760 1.30 -18.43 30.90
CA GLY A 760 1.94 -17.60 31.93
C GLY A 760 2.95 -16.58 31.41
N GLU A 761 3.15 -16.44 30.11
CA GLU A 761 4.03 -15.43 29.49
C GLU A 761 3.21 -14.19 29.12
N ILE A 762 3.01 -13.31 30.12
CA ILE A 762 2.15 -12.14 29.99
C ILE A 762 2.98 -10.92 29.55
N CYS A 763 2.45 -10.18 28.59
CA CYS A 763 2.94 -8.89 28.15
C CYS A 763 1.79 -7.91 27.94
N GLY A 764 2.07 -6.61 27.94
CA GLY A 764 1.04 -5.62 27.67
C GLY A 764 1.58 -4.22 27.64
N PHE A 765 0.67 -3.28 27.46
CA PHE A 765 1.02 -1.87 27.48
C PHE A 765 -0.09 -1.00 28.04
N GLN A 766 0.32 0.14 28.59
CA GLN A 766 -0.54 1.15 29.16
C GLN A 766 -0.41 2.46 28.37
N HIS A 767 -1.54 3.11 28.16
CA HIS A 767 -1.69 4.44 27.60
C HIS A 767 -1.84 5.49 28.71
N ILE A 768 -1.14 6.61 28.56
CA ILE A 768 -1.16 7.72 29.53
C ILE A 768 -1.23 9.02 28.76
N ASP A 769 -2.35 9.73 28.90
CA ASP A 769 -2.50 11.08 28.36
C ASP A 769 -1.56 12.06 29.09
N LYS A 770 -0.78 12.84 28.32
CA LYS A 770 0.05 13.92 28.87
C LYS A 770 -0.60 15.27 28.65
N GLN A 771 -0.78 15.62 27.38
CA GLN A 771 -1.39 16.85 26.89
C GLN A 771 -1.98 16.57 25.50
N GLU A 772 -2.83 17.46 25.00
CA GLU A 772 -3.42 17.26 23.67
C GLU A 772 -2.32 17.12 22.59
N GLY A 773 -2.40 16.07 21.77
CA GLY A 773 -1.37 15.76 20.75
C GLY A 773 -0.12 15.01 21.26
N GLU A 774 -0.07 14.66 22.55
CA GLU A 774 1.04 13.91 23.16
C GLU A 774 0.55 12.83 24.13
N ILE A 775 1.00 11.60 23.89
CA ILE A 775 0.71 10.44 24.74
C ILE A 775 2.00 9.74 25.18
N GLU A 776 1.93 9.04 26.29
CA GLU A 776 2.97 8.12 26.76
C GLU A 776 2.44 6.69 26.72
N LEU A 777 3.20 5.79 26.11
CA LEU A 777 2.90 4.36 26.05
C LEU A 777 3.94 3.58 26.85
N VAL A 778 3.51 2.76 27.79
CA VAL A 778 4.41 2.06 28.73
C VAL A 778 4.22 0.57 28.57
N LEU A 779 5.27 -0.15 28.17
CA LEU A 779 5.21 -1.61 28.10
C LEU A 779 5.39 -2.19 29.50
N TYR A 780 4.77 -3.35 29.75
CA TYR A 780 4.97 -4.13 30.95
C TYR A 780 5.00 -5.62 30.62
N PHE A 781 5.70 -6.38 31.45
CA PHE A 781 5.90 -7.82 31.29
C PHE A 781 5.74 -8.51 32.63
N ASP A 782 5.21 -9.73 32.66
CA ASP A 782 5.35 -10.56 33.85
C ASP A 782 6.83 -10.87 34.12
N ARG A 783 7.19 -10.99 35.41
CA ARG A 783 8.56 -11.24 35.86
C ARG A 783 9.18 -12.53 35.30
N HIS A 784 8.36 -13.50 34.93
CA HIS A 784 8.78 -14.77 34.38
C HIS A 784 8.85 -14.77 32.83
N THR A 785 8.40 -13.71 32.16
CA THR A 785 8.40 -13.62 30.70
C THR A 785 9.83 -13.61 30.14
N PRO A 786 10.21 -14.57 29.26
CA PRO A 786 11.55 -14.66 28.70
C PRO A 786 11.96 -13.43 27.88
N GLU A 787 13.24 -13.06 27.93
CA GLU A 787 13.79 -11.91 27.17
C GLU A 787 13.47 -11.96 25.65
N PRO A 788 13.53 -13.11 24.94
CA PRO A 788 13.13 -13.18 23.54
C PRO A 788 11.68 -12.77 23.28
N VAL A 789 10.76 -13.12 24.19
CA VAL A 789 9.34 -12.75 24.10
C VAL A 789 9.17 -11.24 24.31
N GLN A 790 9.91 -10.67 25.27
CA GLN A 790 9.91 -9.23 25.51
C GLN A 790 10.44 -8.44 24.30
N LEU A 791 11.51 -8.93 23.67
CA LEU A 791 12.10 -8.34 22.47
C LEU A 791 11.12 -8.39 21.29
N MET A 792 10.45 -9.52 21.08
CA MET A 792 9.48 -9.66 19.99
C MET A 792 8.25 -8.76 20.16
N PHE A 793 7.68 -8.71 21.37
CA PHE A 793 6.55 -7.81 21.67
C PHE A 793 6.95 -6.35 21.47
N ARG A 794 8.13 -5.96 21.96
CA ARG A 794 8.69 -4.62 21.76
C ARG A 794 8.90 -4.31 20.28
N GLY A 795 9.48 -5.23 19.51
CA GLY A 795 9.76 -5.06 18.08
C GLY A 795 8.47 -4.85 17.27
N MET A 796 7.42 -5.63 17.54
CA MET A 796 6.10 -5.44 16.93
C MET A 796 5.50 -4.09 17.29
N PHE A 797 5.56 -3.72 18.58
CA PHE A 797 5.06 -2.45 19.09
C PHE A 797 5.73 -1.24 18.41
N GLU A 798 7.07 -1.24 18.36
CA GLU A 798 7.85 -0.17 17.73
C GLU A 798 7.58 -0.08 16.22
N ARG A 799 7.43 -1.20 15.52
CA ARG A 799 7.16 -1.22 14.07
C ARG A 799 5.78 -0.68 13.71
N PHE A 800 4.76 -0.93 14.55
CA PHE A 800 3.44 -0.34 14.35
C PHE A 800 3.43 1.17 14.62
N LEU A 801 4.25 1.65 15.55
CA LEU A 801 4.44 3.08 15.77
C LEU A 801 5.23 3.75 14.62
N SER A 802 6.29 3.12 14.13
CA SER A 802 7.20 3.71 13.13
C SER A 802 6.57 3.91 11.74
N ARG A 803 5.45 3.23 11.45
CA ARG A 803 4.73 3.37 10.17
C ARG A 803 3.78 4.56 10.15
N ARG A 804 3.57 5.21 11.29
CA ARG A 804 2.80 6.44 11.38
C ARG A 804 3.72 7.64 11.32
N ASP A 805 3.20 8.75 10.85
CA ASP A 805 3.89 10.03 10.86
C ASP A 805 3.86 10.64 12.27
N LEU A 806 4.56 9.99 13.19
CA LEU A 806 4.62 10.34 14.61
C LEU A 806 6.06 10.57 15.04
N GLU A 807 6.26 11.50 15.96
CA GLU A 807 7.52 11.63 16.66
C GLU A 807 7.52 10.68 17.87
N VAL A 808 8.42 9.70 17.86
CA VAL A 808 8.50 8.65 18.89
C VAL A 808 9.88 8.67 19.53
N VAL A 809 9.89 8.84 20.85
CA VAL A 809 11.11 8.83 21.67
C VAL A 809 11.02 7.73 22.71
N ARG A 810 12.01 6.84 22.75
CA ARG A 810 12.05 5.73 23.70
C ARG A 810 12.88 6.06 24.93
N TYR A 811 12.33 5.72 26.10
CA TYR A 811 13.00 5.78 27.39
C TYR A 811 13.10 4.37 27.99
N GLN A 812 14.33 3.95 28.31
CA GLN A 812 14.59 2.66 28.95
C GLN A 812 14.41 2.76 30.48
N THR A 813 14.10 1.63 31.11
CA THR A 813 14.06 1.53 32.57
C THR A 813 15.47 1.48 33.15
N VAL A 814 15.63 2.07 34.33
CA VAL A 814 16.92 2.12 35.06
C VAL A 814 16.76 1.38 36.37
N ALA A 815 17.48 0.26 36.52
CA ALA A 815 17.55 -0.48 37.77
C ALA A 815 18.86 -0.18 38.49
N CYS A 816 18.79 -0.04 39.81
CA CYS A 816 19.95 0.16 40.66
C CYS A 816 20.84 -1.09 40.69
N HIS A 817 22.15 -0.94 40.51
CA HIS A 817 23.08 -2.07 40.51
C HIS A 817 23.28 -2.64 41.92
N GLU A 818 23.25 -1.79 42.94
CA GLU A 818 23.47 -2.22 44.33
C GLU A 818 22.26 -2.91 44.97
N CYS A 819 21.05 -2.38 44.77
CA CYS A 819 19.85 -2.90 45.45
C CYS A 819 18.77 -3.43 44.51
N GLY A 820 18.99 -3.42 43.19
CA GLY A 820 18.04 -3.91 42.19
C GLY A 820 16.75 -3.09 42.08
N THR A 821 16.62 -2.00 42.84
CA THR A 821 15.41 -1.17 42.87
C THR A 821 15.31 -0.35 41.59
N GLY A 822 14.17 -0.45 40.91
CA GLY A 822 13.86 0.38 39.75
C GLY A 822 13.74 1.85 40.12
N LEU A 823 14.31 2.73 39.31
CA LEU A 823 14.14 4.17 39.43
C LEU A 823 12.77 4.56 38.86
N ASP A 824 11.99 5.35 39.61
CA ASP A 824 10.67 5.82 39.17
C ASP A 824 10.78 6.55 37.81
N ARG A 825 9.93 6.16 36.85
CA ARG A 825 9.88 6.72 35.50
C ARG A 825 9.74 8.25 35.50
N ASN A 826 8.92 8.81 36.38
CA ASN A 826 8.74 10.26 36.49
C ASN A 826 10.05 10.95 36.89
N VAL A 827 10.89 10.29 37.71
CA VAL A 827 12.21 10.81 38.07
C VAL A 827 13.15 10.76 36.87
N ILE A 828 13.16 9.66 36.10
CA ILE A 828 13.97 9.53 34.88
C ILE A 828 13.61 10.65 33.90
N THR A 829 12.33 10.76 33.54
CA THR A 829 11.82 11.73 32.56
C THR A 829 12.09 13.17 33.01
N LEU A 830 11.91 13.47 34.30
CA LEU A 830 12.16 14.81 34.85
C LEU A 830 13.64 15.20 34.84
N GLN A 831 14.55 14.29 35.17
CA GLN A 831 15.99 14.59 35.18
C GLN A 831 16.54 14.73 33.76
N LEU A 832 16.10 13.89 32.83
CA LEU A 832 16.43 14.02 31.40
C LEU A 832 15.90 15.34 30.83
N ALA A 833 14.66 15.73 31.16
CA ALA A 833 14.10 17.03 30.76
C ALA A 833 14.88 18.24 31.34
N ARG A 834 15.58 18.05 32.47
CA ARG A 834 16.48 19.05 33.07
C ARG A 834 17.92 18.99 32.53
N GLY A 835 18.17 18.16 31.51
CA GLY A 835 19.50 17.99 30.91
C GLY A 835 20.51 17.26 31.79
N LYS A 836 20.06 16.47 32.77
CA LYS A 836 20.94 15.65 33.61
C LYS A 836 21.06 14.23 33.07
N ASP A 837 22.26 13.68 33.16
CA ASP A 837 22.67 12.35 32.72
C ASP A 837 22.72 11.32 33.86
N PHE A 838 22.29 11.70 35.07
CA PHE A 838 22.26 10.81 36.23
C PHE A 838 21.11 11.13 37.20
N SER A 839 20.74 10.14 38.02
CA SER A 839 19.89 10.27 39.18
C SER A 839 20.43 9.44 40.35
N PHE A 840 19.92 9.64 41.56
CA PHE A 840 20.31 8.83 42.71
C PHE A 840 19.22 7.80 43.03
N CYS A 841 19.62 6.57 43.36
CA CYS A 841 18.71 5.57 43.89
C CYS A 841 18.10 6.07 45.21
N HIS A 842 16.78 6.04 45.31
CA HIS A 842 16.07 6.50 46.51
C HIS A 842 16.27 5.57 47.72
N GLN A 843 16.69 4.31 47.48
CA GLN A 843 16.85 3.30 48.53
C GLN A 843 18.27 3.21 49.08
N CYS A 844 19.30 3.06 48.23
CA CYS A 844 20.70 2.95 48.67
C CYS A 844 21.55 4.20 48.40
N GLY A 845 21.06 5.17 47.63
CA GLY A 845 21.81 6.38 47.29
C GLY A 845 22.83 6.21 46.17
N GLU A 846 22.91 5.04 45.51
CA GLU A 846 23.79 4.82 44.36
C GLU A 846 23.53 5.86 43.26
N LYS A 847 24.59 6.39 42.64
CA LYS A 847 24.48 7.28 41.48
C LYS A 847 24.25 6.45 40.22
N LEU A 848 23.05 6.52 39.66
CA LEU A 848 22.62 5.78 38.48
C LEU A 848 22.76 6.66 37.23
N ALA A 849 23.43 6.16 36.20
CA ALA A 849 23.45 6.82 34.89
C ALA A 849 22.07 6.71 34.23
N LEU A 850 21.61 7.80 33.63
CA LEU A 850 20.37 7.81 32.86
C LEU A 850 20.70 7.60 31.37
N PRO A 851 20.07 6.62 30.70
CA PRO A 851 20.28 6.41 29.27
C PRO A 851 19.76 7.63 28.49
N SER A 852 20.49 8.03 27.45
CA SER A 852 19.98 9.03 26.51
C SER A 852 18.72 8.50 25.83
N PRO A 853 17.74 9.36 25.50
CA PRO A 853 16.60 8.94 24.70
C PRO A 853 17.08 8.37 23.37
N GLU A 854 16.63 7.16 23.03
CA GLU A 854 17.05 6.46 21.82
C GLU A 854 15.95 6.51 20.76
N PRO A 855 16.31 6.67 19.47
CA PRO A 855 15.37 6.37 18.40
C PRO A 855 15.02 4.88 18.40
N LEU A 856 13.92 4.52 17.72
CA LEU A 856 13.47 3.14 17.59
C LEU A 856 14.60 2.25 17.02
N THR A 857 14.72 1.03 17.55
CA THR A 857 15.87 0.15 17.24
C THR A 857 15.74 -0.45 15.85
N ARG A 858 16.87 -0.57 15.13
CA ARG A 858 16.91 -1.35 13.88
C ARG A 858 16.86 -2.83 14.24
N LEU A 859 15.81 -3.50 13.79
CA LEU A 859 15.61 -4.93 13.95
C LEU A 859 16.64 -5.71 13.11
N THR A 860 16.97 -6.92 13.53
CA THR A 860 17.78 -7.84 12.74
C THR A 860 16.99 -8.36 11.54
N ARG A 861 17.67 -8.86 10.50
CA ARG A 861 17.02 -9.37 9.29
C ARG A 861 16.05 -10.55 9.56
N GLU A 862 16.37 -11.39 10.54
CA GLU A 862 15.51 -12.51 10.95
C GLU A 862 14.23 -12.01 11.64
N GLU A 863 14.37 -11.03 12.54
CA GLU A 863 13.23 -10.36 13.16
C GLU A 863 12.38 -9.64 12.12
N GLU A 864 12.98 -8.94 11.15
CA GLU A 864 12.23 -8.26 10.09
C GLU A 864 11.35 -9.21 9.26
N ILE A 865 11.85 -10.40 8.91
CA ILE A 865 11.09 -11.41 8.16
C ILE A 865 9.90 -11.92 8.98
N LEU A 866 10.12 -12.27 10.24
CA LEU A 866 9.06 -12.72 11.14
C LEU A 866 7.97 -11.64 11.30
N LEU A 867 8.40 -10.39 11.47
CA LEU A 867 7.50 -9.24 11.63
C LEU A 867 6.72 -8.95 10.33
N ASP A 868 7.33 -9.14 9.15
CA ASP A 868 6.63 -9.00 7.86
C ASP A 868 5.58 -10.10 7.66
N SER A 869 5.84 -11.33 8.10
CA SER A 869 4.83 -12.39 8.09
C SER A 869 3.64 -12.08 9.01
N GLU A 870 3.90 -11.62 10.24
CA GLU A 870 2.83 -11.23 11.17
C GLU A 870 1.99 -10.07 10.62
N GLN A 871 2.62 -9.11 9.94
CA GLN A 871 1.88 -8.02 9.31
C GLN A 871 1.00 -8.46 8.14
N ALA A 872 1.47 -9.41 7.34
CA ALA A 872 0.65 -10.00 6.29
C ALA A 872 -0.58 -10.68 6.89
N ILE A 873 -0.41 -11.38 8.02
CA ILE A 873 -1.50 -12.01 8.77
C ILE A 873 -2.49 -10.96 9.29
N VAL A 874 -2.00 -9.91 9.97
CA VAL A 874 -2.85 -8.83 10.52
C VAL A 874 -3.71 -8.18 9.43
N LYS A 875 -3.11 -7.88 8.26
CA LYS A 875 -3.87 -7.32 7.12
C LYS A 875 -4.96 -8.26 6.63
N ARG A 876 -4.67 -9.56 6.50
CA ARG A 876 -5.65 -10.56 6.07
C ARG A 876 -6.75 -10.75 7.12
N ARG A 877 -6.40 -10.68 8.41
CA ARG A 877 -7.37 -10.73 9.51
C ARG A 877 -8.31 -9.53 9.50
N THR A 878 -7.79 -8.31 9.34
CA THR A 878 -8.63 -7.10 9.22
C THR A 878 -9.59 -7.22 8.03
N ALA A 879 -9.12 -7.68 6.87
CA ALA A 879 -9.98 -7.92 5.71
C ALA A 879 -11.04 -9.01 5.96
N PHE A 880 -10.66 -10.08 6.67
CA PHE A 880 -11.58 -11.15 7.05
C PHE A 880 -12.69 -10.66 7.98
N GLU A 881 -12.36 -9.90 9.02
CA GLU A 881 -13.37 -9.34 9.93
C GLU A 881 -14.32 -8.36 9.21
N ALA A 882 -13.80 -7.53 8.30
CA ALA A 882 -14.63 -6.66 7.47
C ALA A 882 -15.54 -7.45 6.51
N ALA A 883 -15.05 -8.58 5.97
CA ALA A 883 -15.86 -9.46 5.11
C ALA A 883 -16.99 -10.14 5.88
N LEU A 884 -16.77 -10.52 7.15
CA LEU A 884 -17.80 -11.15 7.99
C LEU A 884 -18.98 -10.21 8.28
N VAL A 885 -18.74 -8.91 8.49
CA VAL A 885 -19.82 -7.91 8.62
C VAL A 885 -20.74 -7.94 7.39
N ARG A 886 -20.15 -8.01 6.19
CA ARG A 886 -20.90 -8.05 4.93
C ARG A 886 -21.66 -9.36 4.73
N VAL A 887 -21.10 -10.48 5.16
CA VAL A 887 -21.80 -11.78 5.15
C VAL A 887 -23.01 -11.73 6.06
N LYS A 888 -22.90 -11.14 7.26
CA LYS A 888 -24.06 -10.97 8.15
C LYS A 888 -25.11 -10.04 7.55
N GLY A 889 -24.70 -8.98 6.84
CA GLY A 889 -25.62 -8.16 6.04
C GLY A 889 -26.38 -8.98 5.00
N LEU A 890 -25.71 -9.89 4.28
CA LEU A 890 -26.36 -10.81 3.33
C LEU A 890 -27.35 -11.77 4.00
N LEU A 891 -27.04 -12.25 5.20
CA LEU A 891 -27.91 -13.16 5.96
C LEU A 891 -29.18 -12.48 6.48
N ARG A 892 -29.17 -11.15 6.69
CA ARG A 892 -30.36 -10.40 7.06
C ARG A 892 -31.46 -10.48 6.00
N ASP A 893 -31.08 -10.51 4.72
CA ASP A 893 -32.01 -10.60 3.58
C ASP A 893 -32.67 -11.98 3.47
N VAL A 894 -32.15 -12.99 4.17
CA VAL A 894 -32.67 -14.35 4.22
C VAL A 894 -33.51 -14.50 5.51
N GLU A 895 -34.81 -14.22 5.43
CA GLU A 895 -35.75 -14.40 6.56
C GLU A 895 -35.59 -15.80 7.19
N GLU A 896 -35.49 -15.85 8.52
CA GLU A 896 -35.41 -17.08 9.35
C GLU A 896 -34.16 -17.98 9.13
N ALA A 897 -32.98 -17.41 8.85
CA ALA A 897 -31.73 -18.18 8.97
C ALA A 897 -31.39 -18.43 10.45
N ASP A 898 -31.79 -19.60 10.98
CA ASP A 898 -31.33 -20.09 12.28
C ASP A 898 -29.80 -20.12 12.34
N GLN A 899 -29.24 -19.81 13.51
CA GLN A 899 -27.81 -19.84 13.73
C GLN A 899 -27.28 -21.26 13.51
N PRO A 900 -26.41 -21.50 12.49
CA PRO A 900 -25.95 -22.84 12.20
C PRO A 900 -25.03 -23.34 13.31
N SER A 901 -25.19 -24.61 13.66
CA SER A 901 -24.38 -25.30 14.66
C SER A 901 -23.35 -26.25 14.00
N CYS A 902 -22.13 -26.24 14.51
CA CYS A 902 -20.99 -26.98 13.95
C CYS A 902 -20.27 -27.77 15.04
N PHE A 903 -20.23 -29.09 14.90
CA PHE A 903 -19.45 -29.97 15.77
C PHE A 903 -18.05 -30.20 15.19
N ILE A 904 -17.00 -29.79 15.91
CA ILE A 904 -15.61 -29.99 15.51
C ILE A 904 -15.06 -31.26 16.17
N SER A 905 -14.78 -32.27 15.36
CA SER A 905 -14.12 -33.50 15.79
C SER A 905 -12.62 -33.42 15.55
N TYR A 906 -11.84 -33.68 16.61
CA TYR A 906 -10.38 -33.63 16.56
C TYR A 906 -9.78 -34.58 17.59
N ALA A 907 -8.51 -34.93 17.43
CA ALA A 907 -7.79 -35.74 18.42
C ALA A 907 -7.10 -34.86 19.48
N TRP A 908 -7.18 -35.29 20.73
CA TRP A 908 -6.56 -34.61 21.88
C TRP A 908 -5.16 -35.19 22.17
N GLY A 909 -4.34 -34.40 22.87
CA GLY A 909 -3.02 -34.82 23.35
C GLY A 909 -1.83 -34.16 22.65
N ILE A 910 -2.07 -33.34 21.62
CA ILE A 910 -1.04 -32.53 20.94
C ILE A 910 -1.36 -31.04 21.13
N PRO A 911 -0.64 -30.31 21.99
CA PRO A 911 -0.95 -28.91 22.31
C PRO A 911 -1.06 -27.99 21.10
N GLU A 912 -0.22 -28.18 20.07
CA GLU A 912 -0.24 -27.38 18.84
C GLU A 912 -1.54 -27.56 18.05
N HIS A 913 -1.98 -28.82 17.84
CA HIS A 913 -3.24 -29.10 17.15
C HIS A 913 -4.44 -28.56 17.93
N GLU A 914 -4.40 -28.66 19.26
CA GLU A 914 -5.46 -28.15 20.13
C GLU A 914 -5.55 -26.63 20.11
N GLY A 915 -4.41 -25.93 20.18
CA GLY A 915 -4.36 -24.48 20.05
C GLY A 915 -4.94 -24.01 18.72
N TRP A 916 -4.59 -24.70 17.64
CA TRP A 916 -5.14 -24.41 16.31
C TRP A 916 -6.65 -24.63 16.23
N VAL A 917 -7.18 -25.73 16.79
CA VAL A 917 -8.62 -26.02 16.82
C VAL A 917 -9.38 -24.98 17.66
N LEU A 918 -8.82 -24.52 18.77
CA LEU A 918 -9.41 -23.46 19.58
C LEU A 918 -9.47 -22.13 18.81
N GLN A 919 -8.42 -21.79 18.06
CA GLN A 919 -8.41 -20.62 17.19
C GLN A 919 -9.49 -20.72 16.10
N LEU A 920 -9.59 -21.88 15.44
CA LEU A 920 -10.64 -22.13 14.44
C LEU A 920 -12.04 -21.99 15.04
N ALA A 921 -12.27 -22.57 16.22
CA ALA A 921 -13.54 -22.47 16.93
C ALA A 921 -13.90 -21.02 17.24
N LYS A 922 -12.93 -20.23 17.73
CA LYS A 922 -13.11 -18.80 17.99
C LYS A 922 -13.48 -18.04 16.71
N ASP A 923 -12.84 -18.36 15.60
CA ASP A 923 -13.11 -17.67 14.33
C ASP A 923 -14.49 -18.02 13.75
N LEU A 924 -14.93 -19.27 13.88
CA LEU A 924 -16.29 -19.69 13.53
C LEU A 924 -17.34 -19.05 14.44
N GLN A 925 -17.08 -18.97 15.75
CA GLN A 925 -17.95 -18.25 16.69
C GLN A 925 -18.05 -16.76 16.34
N ASN A 926 -16.93 -16.12 15.96
CA ASN A 926 -16.91 -14.74 15.48
C ASN A 926 -17.64 -14.53 14.15
N ALA A 927 -17.77 -15.57 13.34
CA ALA A 927 -18.64 -15.57 12.18
C ALA A 927 -20.13 -15.67 12.54
N GLY A 928 -20.46 -16.06 13.78
CA GLY A 928 -21.83 -16.27 14.25
C GLY A 928 -22.28 -17.73 14.17
N ILE A 929 -21.37 -18.70 14.21
CA ILE A 929 -21.68 -20.14 14.17
C ILE A 929 -21.62 -20.72 15.59
N ASP A 930 -22.63 -21.48 16.02
CA ASP A 930 -22.54 -22.22 17.31
C ASP A 930 -21.53 -23.35 17.15
N VAL A 931 -20.49 -23.38 18.00
CA VAL A 931 -19.41 -24.36 17.88
C VAL A 931 -19.40 -25.28 19.08
N LEU A 932 -19.56 -26.57 18.81
CA LEU A 932 -19.39 -27.63 19.78
C LEU A 932 -18.05 -28.31 19.54
N LEU A 933 -17.12 -28.18 20.50
CA LEU A 933 -15.86 -28.89 20.46
C LEU A 933 -16.04 -30.29 21.02
N ASP A 934 -15.40 -31.27 20.39
CA ASP A 934 -15.18 -32.58 20.95
C ASP A 934 -14.32 -32.46 22.21
N ARG A 935 -14.89 -32.17 23.40
CA ARG A 935 -14.16 -32.01 24.69
C ARG A 935 -15.09 -31.93 25.92
N TRP A 936 -15.88 -32.97 26.17
CA TRP A 936 -16.93 -32.91 27.21
C TRP A 936 -16.42 -32.98 28.67
N HIS A 937 -15.28 -33.64 28.92
CA HIS A 937 -14.71 -33.85 30.27
C HIS A 937 -14.16 -32.57 30.93
N SER A 938 -13.88 -31.52 30.16
CA SER A 938 -13.33 -30.24 30.65
C SER A 938 -14.40 -29.25 31.13
N ILE A 939 -15.68 -29.60 31.05
CA ILE A 939 -16.81 -28.73 31.43
C ILE A 939 -17.34 -29.18 32.80
N PRO A 940 -17.11 -28.43 33.89
CA PRO A 940 -17.61 -28.80 35.21
C PRO A 940 -19.15 -28.82 35.24
N GLY A 941 -19.75 -29.97 35.56
CA GLY A 941 -21.21 -30.14 35.64
C GLY A 941 -21.91 -30.56 34.35
N SER A 942 -21.18 -30.97 33.32
CA SER A 942 -21.75 -31.46 32.06
C SER A 942 -22.47 -32.81 32.22
N ASN A 943 -23.64 -32.94 31.59
CA ASN A 943 -24.37 -34.20 31.46
C ASN A 943 -24.05 -34.83 30.11
N LEU A 944 -23.49 -36.05 30.13
CA LEU A 944 -23.07 -36.78 28.94
C LEU A 944 -24.21 -36.99 27.93
N ASP A 945 -25.43 -37.27 28.41
CA ASP A 945 -26.58 -37.50 27.53
C ASP A 945 -26.98 -36.22 26.79
N LEU A 946 -27.02 -35.07 27.48
CA LEU A 946 -27.29 -33.76 26.87
C LEU A 946 -26.21 -33.36 25.87
N TYR A 947 -24.95 -33.70 26.15
CA TYR A 947 -23.84 -33.44 25.24
C TYR A 947 -23.94 -34.29 23.97
N ILE A 948 -24.29 -35.58 24.11
CA ILE A 948 -24.56 -36.48 22.97
C ILE A 948 -25.75 -35.98 22.14
N GLU A 949 -26.82 -35.50 22.79
CA GLU A 949 -27.95 -34.88 22.09
C GLU A 949 -27.51 -33.65 21.28
N ARG A 950 -26.68 -32.76 21.85
CA ARG A 950 -26.12 -31.61 21.12
C ARG A 950 -25.25 -32.00 19.93
N ILE A 951 -24.45 -33.06 20.04
CA ILE A 951 -23.70 -33.59 18.90
C ILE A 951 -24.68 -34.01 17.79
N LEU A 952 -25.66 -34.83 18.13
CA LEU A 952 -26.61 -35.37 17.15
C LEU A 952 -27.51 -34.30 16.53
N SER A 953 -27.74 -33.18 17.22
CA SER A 953 -28.50 -32.03 16.71
C SER A 953 -27.66 -31.01 15.94
N SER A 954 -26.33 -31.11 15.93
CA SER A 954 -25.46 -30.12 15.27
C SER A 954 -25.66 -30.14 13.75
N ASP A 955 -25.79 -29.01 13.05
CA ASP A 955 -26.08 -28.93 11.61
C ASP A 955 -24.93 -29.43 10.72
N TYR A 956 -23.69 -29.17 11.16
CA TYR A 956 -22.46 -29.55 10.47
C TYR A 956 -21.54 -30.37 11.35
N VAL A 957 -20.75 -31.25 10.73
CA VAL A 957 -19.67 -31.99 11.40
C VAL A 957 -18.35 -31.69 10.67
N LEU A 958 -17.35 -31.26 11.41
CA LEU A 958 -16.03 -30.86 10.92
C LEU A 958 -14.94 -31.77 11.51
N PRO A 959 -14.63 -32.91 10.85
CA PRO A 959 -13.48 -33.73 11.22
C PRO A 959 -12.16 -33.03 10.83
N VAL A 960 -11.31 -32.75 11.81
CA VAL A 960 -9.98 -32.14 11.62
C VAL A 960 -8.93 -33.23 11.39
N GLY A 961 -8.71 -33.53 10.11
CA GLY A 961 -7.79 -34.53 9.61
C GLY A 961 -6.37 -34.34 10.10
N THR A 962 -5.97 -35.25 10.99
CA THR A 962 -4.62 -35.42 11.53
C THR A 962 -4.33 -36.92 11.66
N PRO A 963 -3.06 -37.36 11.67
CA PRO A 963 -2.72 -38.76 11.93
C PRO A 963 -3.31 -39.32 13.23
N GLU A 964 -3.49 -38.45 14.23
CA GLU A 964 -4.08 -38.78 15.52
C GLU A 964 -5.60 -38.96 15.44
N LEU A 965 -6.29 -38.16 14.62
CA LEU A 965 -7.73 -38.34 14.39
C LEU A 965 -8.01 -39.71 13.75
N LEU A 966 -7.18 -40.15 12.81
CA LEU A 966 -7.35 -41.47 12.21
C LEU A 966 -7.21 -42.59 13.26
N LYS A 967 -6.22 -42.48 14.16
CA LYS A 967 -6.06 -43.43 15.28
C LYS A 967 -7.27 -43.44 16.22
N LYS A 968 -7.87 -42.28 16.49
CA LYS A 968 -9.11 -42.17 17.28
C LYS A 968 -10.24 -42.99 16.63
N TYR A 969 -10.43 -42.87 15.31
CA TYR A 969 -11.47 -43.61 14.58
C TYR A 969 -11.19 -45.10 14.41
N GLU A 970 -9.93 -45.51 14.43
CA GLU A 970 -9.52 -46.91 14.36
C GLU A 970 -9.48 -47.60 15.74
N SER A 971 -9.67 -46.83 16.82
CA SER A 971 -9.66 -47.39 18.18
C SER A 971 -10.87 -48.30 18.42
N GLU A 972 -10.63 -49.44 19.10
CA GLU A 972 -11.70 -50.37 19.52
C GLU A 972 -12.31 -49.99 20.89
N GLU A 973 -11.96 -48.82 21.43
CA GLU A 973 -12.47 -48.34 22.72
C GLU A 973 -13.96 -47.97 22.63
N THR A 974 -14.74 -48.40 23.61
CA THR A 974 -16.17 -48.08 23.71
C THR A 974 -16.39 -46.70 24.32
N ASP A 975 -16.04 -45.63 23.58
CA ASP A 975 -16.39 -44.26 23.93
C ASP A 975 -17.79 -43.90 23.37
N PRO A 976 -18.78 -43.58 24.22
CA PRO A 976 -20.12 -43.20 23.77
C PRO A 976 -20.16 -41.93 22.92
N VAL A 977 -19.20 -41.00 23.08
CA VAL A 977 -19.09 -39.78 22.26
C VAL A 977 -18.62 -40.12 20.85
N LEU A 978 -17.56 -40.92 20.72
CA LEU A 978 -17.08 -41.44 19.44
C LEU A 978 -18.17 -42.24 18.72
N ALA A 979 -18.96 -43.03 19.44
CA ALA A 979 -20.09 -43.77 18.87
C ALA A 979 -21.18 -42.84 18.32
N ALA A 980 -21.54 -41.77 19.04
CA ALA A 980 -22.51 -40.76 18.58
C ALA A 980 -21.99 -39.99 17.36
N GLU A 981 -20.73 -39.58 17.38
CA GLU A 981 -20.03 -38.92 16.30
C GLU A 981 -20.02 -39.78 15.01
N LEU A 982 -19.55 -41.03 15.10
CA LEU A 982 -19.50 -41.93 13.95
C LEU A 982 -20.90 -42.23 13.41
N LYS A 983 -21.92 -42.31 14.28
CA LYS A 983 -23.31 -42.47 13.87
C LYS A 983 -23.78 -41.26 13.04
N LEU A 984 -23.49 -40.05 13.49
CA LEU A 984 -23.85 -38.81 12.79
C LEU A 984 -23.16 -38.70 11.43
N ILE A 985 -21.84 -38.94 11.39
CA ILE A 985 -21.04 -38.94 10.17
C ILE A 985 -21.60 -39.95 9.17
N ASN A 986 -21.82 -41.21 9.58
CA ASN A 986 -22.33 -42.26 8.69
C ASN A 986 -23.73 -41.96 8.14
N LEU A 987 -24.59 -41.31 8.93
CA LEU A 987 -25.93 -40.91 8.49
C LEU A 987 -25.84 -39.84 7.39
N ARG A 988 -24.98 -38.84 7.58
CA ARG A 988 -24.86 -37.68 6.69
C ARG A 988 -24.05 -37.93 5.43
N VAL A 989 -23.02 -38.77 5.48
CA VAL A 989 -22.27 -39.19 4.29
C VAL A 989 -23.18 -39.87 3.26
N ARG A 990 -24.28 -40.50 3.70
CA ARG A 990 -25.23 -41.21 2.83
C ARG A 990 -26.37 -40.34 2.29
N GLN A 991 -26.59 -39.16 2.88
CA GLN A 991 -27.70 -38.26 2.56
C GLN A 991 -27.18 -36.81 2.53
N PRO A 992 -26.55 -36.37 1.43
CA PRO A 992 -26.19 -34.97 1.26
C PRO A 992 -27.45 -34.10 1.21
N ASN A 993 -27.33 -32.86 1.68
CA ASN A 993 -28.41 -31.88 1.61
C ASN A 993 -28.50 -31.26 0.20
N GLU A 994 -29.55 -30.49 -0.10
CA GLU A 994 -29.78 -29.83 -1.39
C GLU A 994 -28.59 -28.97 -1.85
N TYR A 995 -27.82 -28.41 -0.90
CA TYR A 995 -26.69 -27.50 -1.15
C TYR A 995 -25.29 -28.11 -0.95
N GLY A 996 -25.17 -29.40 -0.60
CA GLY A 996 -23.88 -30.10 -0.46
C GLY A 996 -23.73 -31.00 0.78
N PRO A 997 -22.51 -31.50 1.05
CA PRO A 997 -22.26 -32.38 2.20
C PRO A 997 -22.23 -31.59 3.52
N THR A 998 -22.98 -32.06 4.51
CA THR A 998 -22.97 -31.52 5.90
C THR A 998 -21.81 -32.04 6.74
N VAL A 999 -21.05 -33.01 6.20
CA VAL A 999 -19.76 -33.45 6.76
C VAL A 999 -18.69 -32.74 5.96
N LEU A 1000 -17.89 -31.93 6.64
CA LEU A 1000 -16.88 -31.05 6.06
C LEU A 1000 -15.49 -31.43 6.57
N PRO A 1001 -14.84 -32.53 6.12
CA PRO A 1001 -13.50 -32.87 6.58
C PRO A 1001 -12.48 -31.79 6.18
N ALA A 1002 -11.76 -31.29 7.17
CA ALA A 1002 -10.69 -30.30 6.99
C ALA A 1002 -9.32 -30.96 7.21
N LEU A 1003 -8.35 -30.72 6.35
CA LEU A 1003 -7.00 -31.29 6.50
C LEU A 1003 -6.08 -30.31 7.23
N LEU A 1004 -5.52 -30.70 8.37
CA LEU A 1004 -4.62 -29.87 9.17
C LEU A 1004 -3.15 -30.33 9.05
N SER A 1005 -2.90 -31.64 9.12
CA SER A 1005 -1.55 -32.19 9.05
C SER A 1005 -1.54 -33.58 8.41
N GLY A 1006 -0.38 -34.02 7.92
CA GLY A 1006 -0.20 -35.31 7.25
C GLY A 1006 -0.73 -35.34 5.80
N ASN A 1007 -0.73 -36.53 5.20
CA ASN A 1007 -1.39 -36.76 3.91
C ASN A 1007 -2.82 -37.27 4.14
N ILE A 1008 -3.70 -37.03 3.16
CA ILE A 1008 -5.12 -37.43 3.23
C ILE A 1008 -5.31 -38.90 3.66
N GLU A 1009 -4.42 -39.79 3.22
CA GLU A 1009 -4.52 -41.22 3.53
C GLU A 1009 -4.23 -41.56 5.00
N LYS A 1010 -3.29 -40.84 5.64
CA LYS A 1010 -2.91 -41.07 7.04
C LYS A 1010 -3.72 -40.23 8.01
N SER A 1011 -4.46 -39.24 7.53
CA SER A 1011 -5.15 -38.26 8.38
C SER A 1011 -6.67 -38.43 8.41
N LEU A 1012 -7.25 -39.15 7.43
CA LEU A 1012 -8.69 -39.35 7.30
C LEU A 1012 -9.04 -40.79 6.90
N SER A 1013 -10.16 -41.28 7.44
CA SER A 1013 -10.70 -42.60 7.10
C SER A 1013 -11.15 -42.65 5.63
N PRO A 1014 -11.11 -43.82 4.95
CA PRO A 1014 -11.42 -43.93 3.52
C PRO A 1014 -12.75 -43.31 3.08
N GLN A 1015 -13.75 -43.27 3.98
CA GLN A 1015 -15.07 -42.70 3.72
C GLN A 1015 -15.08 -41.17 3.69
N LEU A 1016 -14.14 -40.51 4.39
CA LEU A 1016 -14.05 -39.04 4.48
C LEU A 1016 -13.12 -38.43 3.43
N ARG A 1017 -12.19 -39.21 2.87
CA ARG A 1017 -11.22 -38.75 1.86
C ARG A 1017 -11.83 -38.06 0.64
N PRO A 1018 -12.92 -38.57 0.01
CA PRO A 1018 -13.50 -37.90 -1.15
C PRO A 1018 -14.30 -36.65 -0.79
N LEU A 1019 -14.56 -36.41 0.50
CA LEU A 1019 -15.38 -35.31 1.00
C LEU A 1019 -14.57 -34.12 1.50
N VAL A 1020 -13.23 -34.18 1.46
CA VAL A 1020 -12.35 -33.11 1.98
C VAL A 1020 -12.80 -31.77 1.43
N SER A 1021 -13.27 -30.92 2.34
CA SER A 1021 -13.90 -29.65 2.02
C SER A 1021 -12.87 -28.53 1.91
N VAL A 1022 -11.84 -28.57 2.78
CA VAL A 1022 -10.84 -27.51 2.97
C VAL A 1022 -9.48 -28.10 3.37
N ASP A 1023 -8.39 -27.49 2.88
CA ASP A 1023 -7.01 -27.83 3.24
C ASP A 1023 -6.34 -26.63 3.91
N PHE A 1024 -5.95 -26.79 5.18
CA PHE A 1024 -5.36 -25.76 6.03
C PHE A 1024 -3.85 -25.93 6.24
N ARG A 1025 -3.20 -26.86 5.54
CA ARG A 1025 -1.75 -27.09 5.67
C ARG A 1025 -0.92 -25.87 5.24
N GLU A 1026 -1.47 -25.04 4.37
CA GLU A 1026 -0.86 -23.78 3.94
C GLU A 1026 -1.45 -22.61 4.73
N SER A 1027 -0.74 -22.16 5.77
CA SER A 1027 -1.19 -21.09 6.67
C SER A 1027 -1.46 -19.76 5.93
N GLU A 1028 -0.83 -19.53 4.79
CA GLU A 1028 -1.06 -18.33 3.98
C GLU A 1028 -2.49 -18.22 3.46
N TYR A 1029 -3.16 -19.34 3.22
CA TYR A 1029 -4.53 -19.37 2.71
C TYR A 1029 -5.57 -19.57 3.83
N TYR A 1030 -5.18 -19.53 5.11
CA TYR A 1030 -6.07 -19.82 6.23
C TYR A 1030 -7.40 -19.03 6.15
N PHE A 1031 -7.35 -17.71 6.01
CA PHE A 1031 -8.56 -16.87 6.00
C PHE A 1031 -9.44 -17.09 4.77
N THR A 1032 -8.87 -17.29 3.58
CA THR A 1032 -9.68 -17.56 2.38
C THR A 1032 -10.33 -18.93 2.42
N ARG A 1033 -9.63 -19.93 2.96
CA ARG A 1033 -10.12 -21.29 3.18
C ARG A 1033 -11.18 -21.36 4.28
N LEU A 1034 -10.97 -20.62 5.37
CA LEU A 1034 -11.95 -20.46 6.43
C LEU A 1034 -13.20 -19.74 5.92
N PHE A 1035 -13.04 -18.68 5.13
CA PHE A 1035 -14.16 -17.96 4.53
C PHE A 1035 -14.98 -18.85 3.59
N ASP A 1036 -14.33 -19.66 2.74
CA ASP A 1036 -15.01 -20.68 1.92
C ASP A 1036 -15.83 -21.65 2.79
N MET A 1037 -15.30 -22.05 3.95
CA MET A 1037 -15.99 -22.93 4.88
C MET A 1037 -17.22 -22.27 5.52
N ILE A 1038 -17.07 -21.03 6.00
CA ILE A 1038 -18.15 -20.23 6.58
C ILE A 1038 -19.26 -20.03 5.55
N TRP A 1039 -18.90 -19.71 4.30
CA TRP A 1039 -19.83 -19.56 3.19
C TRP A 1039 -20.67 -20.83 2.96
N ARG A 1040 -20.06 -22.02 3.07
CA ARG A 1040 -20.78 -23.31 3.01
C ARG A 1040 -21.71 -23.54 4.20
N ILE A 1041 -21.24 -23.22 5.41
CA ILE A 1041 -22.01 -23.44 6.64
C ILE A 1041 -23.29 -22.60 6.63
N TYR A 1042 -23.21 -21.38 6.07
CA TYR A 1042 -24.39 -20.54 5.86
C TYR A 1042 -25.24 -20.89 4.63
N ASN A 1043 -24.91 -21.97 3.91
CA ASN A 1043 -25.59 -22.40 2.68
C ASN A 1043 -25.74 -21.30 1.61
N LEU A 1044 -24.73 -20.43 1.49
CA LEU A 1044 -24.75 -19.34 0.51
C LEU A 1044 -24.32 -19.82 -0.90
N PRO A 1045 -24.88 -19.28 -2.00
CA PRO A 1045 -24.53 -19.69 -3.35
C PRO A 1045 -23.07 -19.36 -3.72
N PHE A 1046 -22.36 -20.31 -4.34
CA PHE A 1046 -20.95 -20.14 -4.74
C PHE A 1046 -20.75 -19.33 -6.02
N ASP A 1047 -21.81 -19.15 -6.81
CA ASP A 1047 -21.87 -18.30 -8.00
C ASP A 1047 -22.14 -16.82 -7.66
N ASN A 1048 -22.27 -16.48 -6.38
CA ASN A 1048 -22.45 -15.11 -5.94
C ASN A 1048 -21.19 -14.26 -6.27
N PRO A 1049 -21.34 -13.13 -6.99
CA PRO A 1049 -20.21 -12.30 -7.41
C PRO A 1049 -19.41 -11.71 -6.24
N LEU A 1050 -20.00 -11.58 -5.03
CA LEU A 1050 -19.31 -11.10 -3.84
C LEU A 1050 -18.21 -12.04 -3.35
N LEU A 1051 -18.36 -13.35 -3.55
CA LEU A 1051 -17.49 -14.36 -2.95
C LEU A 1051 -16.04 -14.19 -3.43
N GLU A 1052 -15.83 -14.11 -4.74
CA GLU A 1052 -14.50 -13.97 -5.32
C GLU A 1052 -13.86 -12.60 -5.00
N GLU A 1053 -14.67 -11.55 -4.92
CA GLU A 1053 -14.18 -10.22 -4.54
C GLU A 1053 -13.71 -10.18 -3.08
N LEU A 1054 -14.52 -10.68 -2.14
CA LEU A 1054 -14.15 -10.71 -0.73
C LEU A 1054 -12.92 -11.60 -0.52
N LYS A 1055 -12.85 -12.76 -1.18
CA LYS A 1055 -11.68 -13.64 -1.14
C LYS A 1055 -10.41 -12.97 -1.67
N ALA A 1056 -10.51 -12.16 -2.72
CA ALA A 1056 -9.36 -11.42 -3.24
C ALA A 1056 -8.77 -10.46 -2.20
N SER A 1057 -9.60 -9.88 -1.32
CA SER A 1057 -9.13 -8.99 -0.24
C SER A 1057 -8.39 -9.72 0.89
N MET A 1058 -8.70 -11.00 1.11
CA MET A 1058 -8.13 -11.84 2.18
C MET A 1058 -7.00 -12.76 1.71
N GLY A 1059 -6.85 -12.95 0.40
CA GLY A 1059 -5.88 -13.88 -0.18
C GLY A 1059 -4.43 -13.39 -0.13
N PRO A 1060 -3.45 -14.30 -0.26
CA PRO A 1060 -2.09 -13.90 -0.55
C PRO A 1060 -2.06 -13.19 -1.90
N ARG A 1061 -1.46 -11.99 -1.95
CA ARG A 1061 -1.20 -11.32 -3.23
C ARG A 1061 -0.28 -12.25 -4.04
N ARG A 1062 -0.74 -12.71 -5.20
CA ARG A 1062 0.09 -13.50 -6.12
C ARG A 1062 1.35 -12.68 -6.43
N MET A 1063 2.51 -13.23 -6.04
CA MET A 1063 3.84 -12.68 -6.33
C MET A 1063 4.12 -12.67 -7.83
#